data_AF-A0A8T0GQP7-F1
#
_entry.id   AF-A0A8T0GQP7-F1
#
_cell.length_a   1.000
_cell.length_b   1.000
_cell.length_c   1.000
_cell.angle_alpha   90.00
_cell.angle_beta   90.00
_cell.angle_gamma   90.00
#
_symmetry.space_group_name_H-M   'P 1'
#
loop_
_entity.id
_entity.type
_entity.pdbx_description
1 polymer ?
#
loop_
_entity_poly.entity_id
_entity_poly.type
_entity_poly.pdbx_seq_one_letter_code
_entity_poly.pdbx_strand_id
1 'polypeptide(L)'
;MASSSASAAIRMRNEELERQLAEMELKKSRGVSSSSAAIRLRNEQLERQLAEMESKKLGGLSSASAAIQLRNDELERKLAAMELSKGKPGGMSSASAAIHLRNAELERQLAEKESKKTMSSASVAIKLKNEELERRLAEMEKARPHGTKLENLDERHPFGLRSDPLRSVSTLALSHSRQQKVNARNIKLTQVIKESQEVDLAFLVDATGSMQRFIKEVKKKVPDIAASVKKQWPDLKLRVAFAPYRDYEDFDRDDQETCDFTNDFSGSQSAFVKALSGISAGGGGDDAEDVFSGLERVARLSWKSRTRVLVHIGDAPCHGSEFHSGGSITDEYSAGDKKGRNIGTLLKTLRDDCRILCYLFVHVNSITQKMLTAFKRHAGAGNWIHEEKLGNIDNLVNVVVTVSTNSISQSVRVSDNGPAQVAKFVAVPLQPEEPNWNKILYEEARQIRYRFPNSLEELFQILATNGELDTEEMLDSRVQIARSPFSGDGSIRWPYYAVVHQPPETPRLMVVKRFKTPLGQDVNKVHAPEAYLEQMEVQTVAAYMAEQFNLELARRSYTGDYKTVEFTQVSIIAVGSGSKTKYYNMERYLQGKWIRYTNNLNYVNTEEYAATLHAFSHWTYDRSKGLLMVTDLQGVKDEDNTFWLCDPAVHCKDVLRYERTRTNFGEPGMKRFIQSHHCNNICQSLGLVRTKNVPMASGTGTQLT
;
A
#
# COMPACT_ATOMS: atom_id res chain seq x y z
N MET A 1 -32.38 -26.53 25.63
CA MET A 1 -31.60 -27.69 26.11
C MET A 1 -31.23 -28.72 25.02
N ALA A 2 -31.73 -28.62 23.77
CA ALA A 2 -31.35 -29.55 22.70
C ALA A 2 -30.03 -29.19 21.96
N SER A 3 -29.54 -27.94 22.04
CA SER A 3 -28.30 -27.52 21.35
C SER A 3 -27.01 -27.93 22.09
N SER A 4 -27.04 -28.12 23.41
CA SER A 4 -25.86 -28.53 24.18
C SER A 4 -25.55 -30.03 24.04
N SER A 5 -26.56 -30.87 23.77
CA SER A 5 -26.41 -32.31 23.56
C SER A 5 -25.73 -32.65 22.23
N ALA A 6 -26.05 -31.91 21.15
CA ALA A 6 -25.46 -32.14 19.82
C ALA A 6 -23.98 -31.73 19.76
N SER A 7 -23.59 -30.60 20.37
CA SER A 7 -22.18 -30.18 20.41
C SER A 7 -21.32 -31.10 21.27
N ALA A 8 -21.86 -31.66 22.37
CA ALA A 8 -21.13 -32.64 23.19
C ALA A 8 -20.94 -33.97 22.45
N ALA A 9 -21.96 -34.45 21.72
CA ALA A 9 -21.87 -35.66 20.91
C ALA A 9 -20.85 -35.54 19.76
N ILE A 10 -20.77 -34.35 19.13
CA ILE A 10 -19.78 -34.06 18.08
C ILE A 10 -18.36 -34.01 18.66
N ARG A 11 -18.18 -33.41 19.85
CA ARG A 11 -16.87 -33.32 20.50
C ARG A 11 -16.33 -34.70 20.89
N MET A 12 -17.18 -35.52 21.53
CA MET A 12 -16.84 -36.91 21.87
C MET A 12 -16.53 -37.75 20.61
N ARG A 13 -17.23 -37.50 19.50
CA ARG A 13 -17.00 -38.23 18.25
C ARG A 13 -15.71 -37.82 17.55
N ASN A 14 -15.29 -36.56 17.69
CA ASN A 14 -14.02 -36.08 17.16
C ASN A 14 -12.83 -36.57 17.98
N GLU A 15 -12.94 -36.60 19.31
CA GLU A 15 -11.90 -37.17 20.18
C GLU A 15 -11.69 -38.67 19.93
N GLU A 16 -12.75 -39.41 19.61
CA GLU A 16 -12.67 -40.82 19.23
C GLU A 16 -11.97 -41.00 17.86
N LEU A 17 -12.23 -40.11 16.89
CA LEU A 17 -11.55 -40.12 15.59
C LEU A 17 -10.06 -39.78 15.71
N GLU A 18 -9.69 -38.85 16.57
CA GLU A 18 -8.30 -38.49 16.84
C GLU A 18 -7.53 -39.65 17.51
N ARG A 19 -8.16 -40.38 18.44
CA ARG A 19 -7.56 -41.61 19.01
C ARG A 19 -7.36 -42.68 17.95
N GLN A 20 -8.32 -42.87 17.04
CA GLN A 20 -8.22 -43.86 15.97
C GLN A 20 -7.14 -43.49 14.94
N LEU A 21 -6.94 -42.20 14.67
CA LEU A 21 -5.82 -41.69 13.85
C LEU A 21 -4.47 -41.93 14.52
N ALA A 22 -4.33 -41.66 15.82
CA ALA A 22 -3.11 -41.94 16.56
C ALA A 22 -2.80 -43.45 16.62
N GLU A 23 -3.82 -44.31 16.74
CA GLU A 23 -3.65 -45.77 16.70
C GLU A 23 -3.23 -46.27 15.30
N MET A 24 -3.71 -45.63 14.22
CA MET A 24 -3.31 -45.93 12.85
C MET A 24 -1.86 -45.53 12.59
N GLU A 25 -1.40 -44.37 13.07
CA GLU A 25 0.00 -43.97 12.96
C GLU A 25 0.93 -44.92 13.75
N LEU A 26 0.47 -45.41 14.91
CA LEU A 26 1.18 -46.41 15.71
C LEU A 26 1.22 -47.80 15.04
N LYS A 27 0.18 -48.17 14.28
CA LYS A 27 0.16 -49.42 13.48
C LYS A 27 0.98 -49.31 12.21
N LYS A 28 1.07 -48.11 11.62
CA LYS A 28 1.93 -47.79 10.46
C LYS A 28 3.42 -47.84 10.83
N SER A 29 3.78 -47.39 12.03
CA SER A 29 5.16 -47.47 12.54
C SER A 29 5.60 -48.88 12.95
N ARG A 30 4.66 -49.81 13.17
CA ARG A 30 4.91 -51.22 13.53
C ARG A 30 4.94 -52.19 12.33
N GLY A 31 4.85 -51.70 11.10
CA GLY A 31 5.11 -52.52 9.89
C GLY A 31 4.18 -53.72 9.71
N VAL A 32 2.94 -53.68 10.24
CA VAL A 32 1.99 -54.79 10.07
C VAL A 32 1.22 -54.61 8.76
N SER A 33 1.64 -55.35 7.75
CA SER A 33 0.96 -55.50 6.46
C SER A 33 -0.33 -56.32 6.63
N SER A 34 -1.50 -55.69 6.56
CA SER A 34 -2.74 -56.41 6.22
C SER A 34 -3.67 -55.60 5.31
N SER A 35 -3.94 -56.20 4.14
CA SER A 35 -5.03 -56.01 3.17
C SER A 35 -5.58 -54.59 2.88
N SER A 36 -5.05 -53.99 1.81
CA SER A 36 -5.52 -52.73 1.17
C SER A 36 -7.01 -52.72 0.74
N ALA A 37 -7.68 -53.87 0.70
CA ALA A 37 -9.06 -53.97 0.26
C ALA A 37 -10.08 -53.56 1.34
N ALA A 38 -9.83 -53.89 2.61
CA ALA A 38 -10.73 -53.52 3.71
C ALA A 38 -10.72 -52.01 3.99
N ILE A 39 -9.56 -51.37 3.83
CA ILE A 39 -9.39 -49.92 3.99
C ILE A 39 -10.12 -49.16 2.88
N ARG A 40 -10.05 -49.63 1.62
CA ARG A 40 -10.80 -49.01 0.51
C ARG A 40 -12.31 -49.13 0.69
N LEU A 41 -12.80 -50.32 1.04
CA LEU A 41 -14.24 -50.53 1.25
C LEU A 41 -14.78 -49.69 2.41
N ARG A 42 -13.96 -49.46 3.45
CA ARG A 42 -14.33 -48.62 4.59
C ARG A 42 -14.33 -47.13 4.26
N ASN A 43 -13.40 -46.68 3.41
CA ASN A 43 -13.35 -45.29 2.94
C ASN A 43 -14.54 -44.97 2.01
N GLU A 44 -14.92 -45.89 1.12
CA GLU A 44 -16.11 -45.72 0.27
C GLU A 44 -17.42 -45.65 1.08
N GLN A 45 -17.52 -46.38 2.20
CA GLN A 45 -18.67 -46.28 3.10
C GLN A 45 -18.73 -44.94 3.83
N LEU A 46 -17.59 -44.39 4.23
CA LEU A 46 -17.50 -43.07 4.89
C LEU A 46 -17.85 -41.93 3.92
N GLU A 47 -17.41 -42.01 2.67
CA GLU A 47 -17.74 -41.02 1.63
C GLU A 47 -19.24 -41.01 1.31
N ARG A 48 -19.89 -42.18 1.25
CA ARG A 48 -21.35 -42.26 1.06
C ARG A 48 -22.12 -41.65 2.23
N GLN A 49 -21.67 -41.86 3.47
CA GLN A 49 -22.29 -41.27 4.66
C GLN A 49 -22.10 -39.75 4.72
N LEU A 50 -20.97 -39.23 4.25
CA LEU A 50 -20.72 -37.80 4.10
C LEU A 50 -21.64 -37.16 3.05
N ALA A 51 -21.80 -37.79 1.89
CA ALA A 51 -22.71 -37.32 0.83
C ALA A 51 -24.19 -37.29 1.28
N GLU A 52 -24.60 -38.26 2.10
CA GLU A 52 -25.95 -38.34 2.64
C GLU A 52 -26.22 -37.27 3.73
N MET A 53 -25.19 -36.87 4.48
CA MET A 53 -25.28 -35.73 5.41
C MET A 53 -25.33 -34.38 4.68
N GLU A 54 -24.62 -34.23 3.57
CA GLU A 54 -24.66 -33.01 2.74
C GLU A 54 -26.02 -32.84 2.05
N SER A 55 -26.64 -33.94 1.58
CA SER A 55 -27.98 -33.86 0.98
C SER A 55 -29.06 -33.43 1.98
N LYS A 56 -28.96 -33.88 3.25
CA LYS A 56 -29.87 -33.44 4.34
C LYS A 56 -29.67 -31.98 4.73
N LYS A 57 -28.46 -31.43 4.54
CA LYS A 57 -28.13 -30.01 4.79
C LYS A 57 -28.69 -29.07 3.71
N LEU A 58 -28.91 -29.59 2.50
CA LEU A 58 -29.42 -28.83 1.33
C LEU A 58 -30.96 -28.75 1.22
N GLY A 59 -31.71 -29.45 2.07
CA GLY A 59 -33.18 -29.51 2.00
C GLY A 59 -33.93 -28.17 2.14
N GLY A 60 -33.24 -27.08 2.49
CA GLY A 60 -33.82 -25.72 2.58
C GLY A 60 -33.61 -24.81 1.35
N LEU A 61 -32.92 -25.27 0.30
CA LEU A 61 -32.48 -24.43 -0.84
C LEU A 61 -33.22 -24.71 -2.16
N SER A 62 -34.33 -25.47 -2.14
CA SER A 62 -34.81 -26.17 -3.33
C SER A 62 -35.61 -25.35 -4.37
N SER A 63 -36.07 -24.12 -4.10
CA SER A 63 -36.97 -23.44 -5.06
C SER A 63 -36.25 -22.60 -6.13
N ALA A 64 -35.12 -21.97 -5.80
CA ALA A 64 -34.43 -21.06 -6.73
C ALA A 64 -33.42 -21.78 -7.64
N SER A 65 -32.70 -22.79 -7.11
CA SER A 65 -31.73 -23.56 -7.89
C SER A 65 -32.43 -24.47 -8.92
N ALA A 66 -33.57 -25.08 -8.54
CA ALA A 66 -34.36 -25.91 -9.44
C ALA A 66 -34.96 -25.11 -10.62
N ALA A 67 -35.38 -23.87 -10.38
CA ALA A 67 -35.90 -22.99 -11.43
C ALA A 67 -34.80 -22.56 -12.43
N ILE A 68 -33.58 -22.34 -11.95
CA ILE A 68 -32.42 -21.99 -12.79
C ILE A 68 -31.96 -23.20 -13.61
N GLN A 69 -31.92 -24.39 -13.01
CA GLN A 69 -31.55 -25.62 -13.69
C GLN A 69 -32.56 -25.99 -14.78
N LEU A 70 -33.86 -25.98 -14.47
CA LEU A 70 -34.92 -26.25 -15.45
C LEU A 70 -34.91 -25.26 -16.63
N ARG A 71 -34.56 -24.00 -16.36
CA ARG A 71 -34.48 -22.96 -17.39
C ARG A 71 -33.24 -23.11 -18.28
N ASN A 72 -32.12 -23.56 -17.72
CA ASN A 72 -30.90 -23.85 -18.46
C ASN A 72 -31.08 -25.10 -19.35
N ASP A 73 -31.73 -26.14 -18.84
CA ASP A 73 -32.04 -27.34 -19.63
C ASP A 73 -33.01 -27.04 -20.79
N GLU A 74 -33.94 -26.10 -20.61
CA GLU A 74 -34.84 -25.62 -21.67
C GLU A 74 -34.07 -24.83 -22.75
N LEU A 75 -33.06 -24.05 -22.35
CA LEU A 75 -32.21 -23.26 -23.25
C LEU A 75 -31.25 -24.15 -24.05
N GLU A 76 -30.68 -25.18 -23.43
CA GLU A 76 -29.83 -26.16 -24.11
C GLU A 76 -30.61 -26.96 -25.15
N ARG A 77 -31.85 -27.35 -24.86
CA ARG A 77 -32.74 -27.99 -25.85
C ARG A 77 -33.09 -27.07 -27.01
N LYS A 78 -33.31 -25.77 -26.76
CA LYS A 78 -33.58 -24.78 -27.82
C LYS A 78 -32.34 -24.48 -28.67
N LEU A 79 -31.15 -24.48 -28.06
CA LEU A 79 -29.86 -24.35 -28.75
C LEU A 79 -29.62 -25.55 -29.67
N ALA A 80 -29.81 -26.77 -29.15
CA ALA A 80 -29.69 -28.00 -29.94
C ALA A 80 -30.71 -28.05 -31.10
N ALA A 81 -31.95 -27.59 -30.86
CA ALA A 81 -32.99 -27.52 -31.91
C ALA A 81 -32.67 -26.49 -33.01
N MET A 82 -31.97 -25.40 -32.68
CA MET A 82 -31.53 -24.38 -33.66
C MET A 82 -30.25 -24.78 -34.40
N GLU A 83 -29.35 -25.55 -33.79
CA GLU A 83 -28.19 -26.11 -34.48
C GLU A 83 -28.57 -27.17 -35.54
N LEU A 84 -29.71 -27.83 -35.35
CA LEU A 84 -30.32 -28.74 -36.32
C LEU A 84 -30.97 -28.03 -37.52
N SER A 85 -31.25 -26.72 -37.46
CA SER A 85 -31.85 -25.97 -38.57
C SER A 85 -30.82 -25.26 -39.47
N LYS A 86 -29.61 -25.83 -39.62
CA LYS A 86 -28.59 -25.35 -40.56
C LYS A 86 -29.08 -25.44 -42.00
N GLY A 87 -29.65 -24.34 -42.48
CA GLY A 87 -30.10 -24.23 -43.86
C GLY A 87 -30.57 -22.83 -44.22
N LYS A 88 -29.75 -21.79 -43.98
CA LYS A 88 -29.60 -20.59 -44.84
C LYS A 88 -28.69 -19.53 -44.19
N PRO A 89 -27.68 -18.99 -44.90
CA PRO A 89 -26.84 -17.91 -44.41
C PRO A 89 -27.52 -16.55 -44.63
N GLY A 90 -27.69 -15.74 -43.57
CA GLY A 90 -28.14 -14.35 -43.74
C GLY A 90 -28.59 -13.57 -42.49
N GLY A 91 -28.77 -14.19 -41.32
CA GLY A 91 -29.46 -13.52 -40.20
C GLY A 91 -28.65 -13.19 -38.92
N MET A 92 -27.33 -13.38 -38.89
CA MET A 92 -26.58 -13.45 -37.62
C MET A 92 -26.31 -12.11 -36.88
N SER A 93 -26.52 -10.93 -37.48
CA SER A 93 -26.08 -9.68 -36.83
C SER A 93 -27.08 -9.07 -35.82
N SER A 94 -28.39 -9.28 -35.96
CA SER A 94 -29.38 -8.65 -35.05
C SER A 94 -29.60 -9.44 -33.75
N ALA A 95 -29.42 -10.77 -33.77
CA ALA A 95 -29.66 -11.63 -32.62
C ALA A 95 -28.55 -11.52 -31.55
N SER A 96 -27.28 -11.36 -31.97
CA SER A 96 -26.14 -11.18 -31.05
C SER A 96 -26.24 -9.87 -30.27
N ALA A 97 -26.66 -8.79 -30.94
CA ALA A 97 -26.88 -7.49 -30.29
C ALA A 97 -28.01 -7.52 -29.25
N ALA A 98 -29.10 -8.25 -29.53
CA ALA A 98 -30.20 -8.42 -28.58
C ALA A 98 -29.81 -9.25 -27.34
N ILE A 99 -28.94 -10.25 -27.52
CA ILE A 99 -28.41 -11.08 -26.42
C ILE A 99 -27.45 -10.27 -25.54
N HIS A 100 -26.56 -9.46 -26.13
CA HIS A 100 -25.66 -8.58 -25.39
C HIS A 100 -26.41 -7.52 -24.57
N LEU A 101 -27.44 -6.89 -25.13
CA LEU A 101 -28.24 -5.89 -24.42
C LEU A 101 -29.04 -6.51 -23.26
N ARG A 102 -29.53 -7.75 -23.45
CA ARG A 102 -30.29 -8.46 -22.42
C ARG A 102 -29.41 -9.00 -21.29
N ASN A 103 -28.17 -9.40 -21.59
CA ASN A 103 -27.20 -9.84 -20.57
C ASN A 103 -26.69 -8.68 -19.71
N ALA A 104 -26.43 -7.50 -20.30
CA ALA A 104 -26.04 -6.31 -19.54
C ALA A 104 -27.13 -5.84 -18.56
N GLU A 105 -28.41 -5.97 -18.94
CA GLU A 105 -29.55 -5.65 -18.07
C GLU A 105 -29.69 -6.64 -16.92
N LEU A 106 -29.41 -7.93 -17.15
CA LEU A 106 -29.41 -8.99 -16.15
C LEU A 106 -28.27 -8.85 -15.13
N GLU A 107 -27.06 -8.47 -15.58
CA GLU A 107 -25.92 -8.20 -14.70
C GLU A 107 -26.19 -7.01 -13.78
N ARG A 108 -26.88 -5.98 -14.28
CA ARG A 108 -27.28 -4.82 -13.49
C ARG A 108 -28.28 -5.18 -12.39
N GLN A 109 -29.26 -6.05 -12.70
CA GLN A 109 -30.25 -6.53 -11.72
C GLN A 109 -29.66 -7.51 -10.69
N LEU A 110 -28.62 -8.25 -11.05
CA LEU A 110 -27.86 -9.13 -10.15
C LEU A 110 -27.01 -8.33 -9.17
N ALA A 111 -26.28 -7.31 -9.66
CA ALA A 111 -25.48 -6.42 -8.81
C ALA A 111 -26.34 -5.67 -7.77
N GLU A 112 -27.57 -5.31 -8.13
CA GLU A 112 -28.52 -4.63 -7.24
C GLU A 112 -29.03 -5.55 -6.12
N LYS A 113 -29.21 -6.87 -6.42
CA LYS A 113 -29.58 -7.91 -5.44
C LYS A 113 -28.41 -8.37 -4.56
N GLU A 114 -27.17 -8.33 -5.06
CA GLU A 114 -25.95 -8.74 -4.33
C GLU A 114 -25.54 -7.80 -3.20
N SER A 115 -26.05 -6.56 -3.19
CA SER A 115 -25.82 -5.61 -2.08
C SER A 115 -26.36 -6.07 -0.71
N LYS A 116 -27.08 -7.20 -0.63
CA LYS A 116 -27.88 -7.61 0.55
C LYS A 116 -27.47 -8.89 1.30
N LYS A 117 -26.39 -9.64 0.99
CA LYS A 117 -26.00 -10.83 1.81
C LYS A 117 -24.48 -11.06 1.98
N THR A 118 -24.14 -11.69 3.11
CA THR A 118 -22.82 -11.84 3.77
C THR A 118 -21.73 -12.64 3.03
N MET A 119 -20.49 -12.14 3.14
CA MET A 119 -19.27 -12.42 2.34
C MET A 119 -18.60 -13.81 2.40
N SER A 120 -19.05 -14.77 3.22
CA SER A 120 -18.27 -16.01 3.44
C SER A 120 -18.44 -17.07 2.34
N SER A 121 -19.63 -17.17 1.73
CA SER A 121 -19.99 -18.26 0.81
C SER A 121 -19.47 -18.05 -0.62
N ALA A 122 -19.27 -16.79 -1.02
CA ALA A 122 -18.90 -16.40 -2.38
C ALA A 122 -17.45 -16.76 -2.74
N SER A 123 -16.52 -16.62 -1.78
CA SER A 123 -15.10 -16.95 -1.99
C SER A 123 -14.90 -18.45 -2.30
N VAL A 124 -15.67 -19.32 -1.64
CA VAL A 124 -15.62 -20.78 -1.85
C VAL A 124 -16.21 -21.16 -3.21
N ALA A 125 -17.32 -20.54 -3.62
CA ALA A 125 -17.95 -20.81 -4.90
C ALA A 125 -17.07 -20.40 -6.09
N ILE A 126 -16.36 -19.27 -5.99
CA ILE A 126 -15.41 -18.81 -7.00
C ILE A 126 -14.23 -19.79 -7.12
N LYS A 127 -13.70 -20.26 -5.99
CA LYS A 127 -12.57 -21.20 -5.98
C LYS A 127 -12.92 -22.54 -6.65
N LEU A 128 -14.09 -23.10 -6.34
CA LEU A 128 -14.58 -24.34 -6.95
C LEU A 128 -14.82 -24.19 -8.46
N LYS A 129 -15.30 -23.03 -8.91
CA LYS A 129 -15.52 -22.76 -10.34
C LYS A 129 -14.20 -22.64 -11.12
N ASN A 130 -13.14 -22.14 -10.49
CA ASN A 130 -11.80 -22.07 -11.09
C ASN A 130 -11.18 -23.47 -11.24
N GLU A 131 -11.30 -24.32 -10.23
CA GLU A 131 -10.83 -25.71 -10.29
C GLU A 131 -11.58 -26.55 -11.35
N GLU A 132 -12.85 -26.24 -11.60
CA GLU A 132 -13.65 -26.84 -12.68
C GLU A 132 -13.16 -26.38 -14.07
N LEU A 133 -12.89 -25.08 -14.25
CA LEU A 133 -12.41 -24.50 -15.50
C LEU A 133 -11.00 -24.99 -15.87
N GLU A 134 -10.10 -25.09 -14.89
CA GLU A 134 -8.75 -25.63 -15.07
C GLU A 134 -8.79 -27.10 -15.49
N ARG A 135 -9.69 -27.90 -14.91
CA ARG A 135 -9.88 -29.30 -15.32
C ARG A 135 -10.37 -29.42 -16.76
N ARG A 136 -11.35 -28.62 -17.17
CA ARG A 136 -11.87 -28.62 -18.55
C ARG A 136 -10.82 -28.20 -19.58
N LEU A 137 -9.97 -27.23 -19.24
CA LEU A 137 -8.83 -26.83 -20.07
C LEU A 137 -7.82 -27.98 -20.26
N ALA A 138 -7.49 -28.70 -19.18
CA ALA A 138 -6.59 -29.85 -19.24
C ALA A 138 -7.17 -31.04 -20.04
N GLU A 139 -8.49 -31.24 -19.99
CA GLU A 139 -9.17 -32.26 -20.80
C GLU A 139 -9.17 -31.90 -22.29
N MET A 140 -9.35 -30.63 -22.64
CA MET A 140 -9.26 -30.16 -24.03
C MET A 140 -7.83 -30.26 -24.60
N GLU A 141 -6.79 -30.02 -23.79
CA GLU A 141 -5.38 -30.21 -24.21
C GLU A 141 -5.04 -31.69 -24.47
N LYS A 142 -5.61 -32.61 -23.68
CA LYS A 142 -5.42 -34.05 -23.86
C LYS A 142 -6.13 -34.63 -25.09
N ALA A 143 -7.15 -33.94 -25.62
CA ALA A 143 -7.90 -34.38 -26.80
C ALA A 143 -7.20 -34.10 -28.15
N ARG A 144 -5.94 -33.61 -28.14
CA ARG A 144 -5.17 -33.30 -29.36
C ARG A 144 -4.75 -34.58 -30.11
N PRO A 145 -5.11 -34.75 -31.41
CA PRO A 145 -4.59 -35.84 -32.22
C PRO A 145 -3.08 -35.67 -32.44
N HIS A 146 -2.30 -36.72 -32.17
CA HIS A 146 -0.88 -36.77 -32.47
C HIS A 146 -0.67 -37.02 -33.96
N GLY A 147 -0.01 -36.09 -34.66
CA GLY A 147 0.57 -36.36 -35.98
C GLY A 147 0.61 -35.15 -36.91
N THR A 148 1.71 -34.39 -36.87
CA THR A 148 2.63 -34.12 -37.99
C THR A 148 3.71 -33.15 -37.53
N LYS A 149 4.98 -33.52 -37.73
CA LYS A 149 6.16 -32.67 -37.54
C LYS A 149 6.03 -31.40 -38.39
N LEU A 150 6.30 -30.23 -37.82
CA LEU A 150 6.78 -29.07 -38.57
C LEU A 150 8.13 -28.66 -37.97
N GLU A 151 9.19 -29.02 -38.70
CA GLU A 151 10.47 -28.34 -38.65
C GLU A 151 10.34 -26.98 -39.35
N ASN A 152 11.07 -25.99 -38.84
CA ASN A 152 11.52 -24.74 -39.46
C ASN A 152 10.55 -24.01 -40.41
N LEU A 153 10.20 -22.77 -40.06
CA LEU A 153 10.24 -21.60 -40.96
C LEU A 153 10.05 -20.33 -40.11
N ASP A 154 11.15 -19.63 -39.92
CA ASP A 154 11.17 -18.21 -39.62
C ASP A 154 11.04 -17.45 -40.96
N GLU A 155 10.32 -16.31 -40.96
CA GLU A 155 10.35 -15.17 -41.90
C GLU A 155 8.97 -14.54 -42.24
N ARG A 156 8.84 -13.26 -41.83
CA ARG A 156 8.13 -12.12 -42.47
C ARG A 156 6.57 -12.07 -42.52
N HIS A 157 6.02 -11.00 -41.93
CA HIS A 157 4.65 -10.44 -42.06
C HIS A 157 4.27 -10.08 -43.53
N PRO A 158 3.01 -9.68 -43.93
CA PRO A 158 1.74 -9.42 -43.19
C PRO A 158 0.43 -9.95 -43.87
N PHE A 159 -0.73 -9.77 -43.20
CA PHE A 159 -2.13 -9.98 -43.63
C PHE A 159 -2.63 -11.42 -43.95
N GLY A 160 -3.50 -11.94 -43.07
CA GLY A 160 -4.30 -13.14 -43.30
C GLY A 160 -5.12 -13.58 -42.08
N LEU A 161 -6.20 -12.86 -41.76
CA LEU A 161 -7.15 -13.26 -40.71
C LEU A 161 -7.97 -14.47 -41.17
N ARG A 162 -7.60 -15.67 -40.70
CA ARG A 162 -8.58 -16.70 -40.36
C ARG A 162 -8.67 -16.77 -38.84
N SER A 163 -9.78 -16.29 -38.29
CA SER A 163 -10.09 -16.39 -36.87
C SER A 163 -10.38 -17.85 -36.52
N ASP A 164 -9.39 -18.53 -35.95
CA ASP A 164 -9.56 -19.87 -35.38
C ASP A 164 -10.41 -19.76 -34.09
N PRO A 165 -11.62 -20.36 -34.03
CA PRO A 165 -12.51 -20.25 -32.89
C PRO A 165 -11.86 -20.68 -31.56
N LEU A 166 -10.97 -21.67 -31.58
CA LEU A 166 -10.31 -22.18 -30.37
C LEU A 166 -9.32 -21.18 -29.76
N ARG A 167 -8.63 -20.39 -30.60
CA ARG A 167 -7.74 -19.32 -30.14
C ARG A 167 -8.52 -18.15 -29.52
N SER A 168 -9.74 -17.90 -30.02
CA SER A 168 -10.64 -16.89 -29.43
C SER A 168 -11.18 -17.32 -28.06
N VAL A 169 -11.50 -18.60 -27.87
CA VAL A 169 -12.01 -19.14 -26.60
C VAL A 169 -10.93 -19.16 -25.51
N SER A 170 -9.69 -19.54 -25.85
CA SER A 170 -8.57 -19.48 -24.88
C SER A 170 -8.24 -18.03 -24.47
N THR A 171 -8.26 -17.10 -25.42
CA THR A 171 -8.09 -15.66 -25.16
C THR A 171 -9.20 -15.11 -24.27
N LEU A 172 -10.46 -15.50 -24.54
CA LEU A 172 -11.62 -15.12 -23.74
C LEU A 172 -11.55 -15.69 -22.31
N ALA A 173 -11.18 -16.97 -22.15
CA ALA A 173 -11.00 -17.59 -20.84
C ALA A 173 -9.90 -16.91 -20.01
N LEU A 174 -8.76 -16.59 -20.63
CA LEU A 174 -7.67 -15.85 -20.00
C LEU A 174 -8.11 -14.43 -19.60
N SER A 175 -8.86 -13.74 -20.46
CA SER A 175 -9.40 -12.41 -20.16
C SER A 175 -10.38 -12.44 -18.98
N HIS A 176 -11.25 -13.46 -18.92
CA HIS A 176 -12.21 -13.63 -17.84
C HIS A 176 -11.51 -13.96 -16.51
N SER A 177 -10.51 -14.84 -16.52
CA SER A 177 -9.69 -15.17 -15.35
C SER A 177 -8.96 -13.93 -14.81
N ARG A 178 -8.39 -13.09 -15.70
CA ARG A 178 -7.75 -11.83 -15.30
C ARG A 178 -8.77 -10.87 -14.67
N GLN A 179 -9.95 -10.70 -15.28
CA GLN A 179 -10.98 -9.80 -14.75
C GLN A 179 -11.46 -10.24 -13.36
N GLN A 180 -11.58 -11.54 -13.10
CA GLN A 180 -11.91 -12.06 -11.77
C GLN A 180 -10.83 -11.72 -10.74
N LYS A 181 -9.54 -11.86 -11.10
CA LYS A 181 -8.42 -11.47 -10.24
C LYS A 181 -8.41 -9.96 -9.95
N VAL A 182 -8.69 -9.13 -10.96
CA VAL A 182 -8.87 -7.67 -10.82
C VAL A 182 -9.99 -7.35 -9.83
N ASN A 183 -11.15 -7.99 -9.97
CA ASN A 183 -12.30 -7.78 -9.08
C ASN A 183 -12.00 -8.20 -7.63
N ALA A 184 -11.42 -9.39 -7.43
CA ALA A 184 -11.01 -9.86 -6.10
C ALA A 184 -9.99 -8.93 -5.45
N ARG A 185 -9.04 -8.41 -6.24
CA ARG A 185 -8.03 -7.46 -5.78
C ARG A 185 -8.64 -6.11 -5.39
N ASN A 186 -9.59 -5.59 -6.16
CA ASN A 186 -10.33 -4.37 -5.84
C ASN A 186 -11.08 -4.46 -4.51
N ILE A 187 -11.70 -5.61 -4.23
CA ILE A 187 -12.38 -5.85 -2.93
C ILE A 187 -11.37 -5.78 -1.79
N LYS A 188 -10.23 -6.48 -1.94
CA LYS A 188 -9.15 -6.48 -0.94
C LYS A 188 -8.56 -5.08 -0.72
N LEU A 189 -8.32 -4.32 -1.81
CA LEU A 189 -7.82 -2.94 -1.75
C LEU A 189 -8.81 -2.03 -1.02
N THR A 190 -10.10 -2.12 -1.33
CA THR A 190 -11.14 -1.34 -0.65
C THR A 190 -11.14 -1.57 0.86
N GLN A 191 -10.99 -2.84 1.27
CA GLN A 191 -10.89 -3.18 2.69
C GLN A 191 -9.61 -2.64 3.34
N VAL A 192 -8.45 -2.80 2.69
CA VAL A 192 -7.17 -2.29 3.21
C VAL A 192 -7.19 -0.77 3.37
N ILE A 193 -7.73 -0.04 2.39
CA ILE A 193 -7.90 1.42 2.44
C ILE A 193 -8.81 1.83 3.59
N LYS A 194 -9.87 1.04 3.86
CA LYS A 194 -10.78 1.31 4.98
C LYS A 194 -10.12 1.07 6.33
N GLU A 195 -9.33 0.01 6.47
CA GLU A 195 -8.61 -0.31 7.72
C GLU A 195 -7.47 0.66 8.01
N SER A 196 -6.81 1.20 6.98
CA SER A 196 -5.78 2.23 7.13
C SER A 196 -6.33 3.59 7.53
N GLN A 197 -7.65 3.79 7.42
CA GLN A 197 -8.32 5.00 7.92
C GLN A 197 -8.52 4.96 9.44
N GLU A 198 -8.09 3.91 10.12
CA GLU A 198 -8.02 3.86 11.59
C GLU A 198 -6.59 4.18 12.02
N VAL A 199 -6.43 5.26 12.79
CA VAL A 199 -5.13 5.76 13.27
C VAL A 199 -5.16 5.87 14.78
N ASP A 200 -4.13 5.30 15.42
CA ASP A 200 -3.80 5.53 16.81
C ASP A 200 -2.64 6.51 16.89
N LEU A 201 -2.87 7.64 17.55
CA LEU A 201 -1.88 8.70 17.79
C LEU A 201 -1.67 8.86 19.30
N ALA A 202 -0.54 8.39 19.82
CA ALA A 202 -0.20 8.53 21.23
C ALA A 202 0.81 9.66 21.44
N PHE A 203 0.63 10.43 22.53
CA PHE A 203 1.57 11.45 22.97
C PHE A 203 2.26 10.98 24.26
N LEU A 204 3.58 10.81 24.22
CA LEU A 204 4.42 10.66 25.39
C LEU A 204 5.02 12.04 25.71
N VAL A 205 4.80 12.55 26.91
CA VAL A 205 5.14 13.93 27.24
C VAL A 205 5.91 14.02 28.55
N ASP A 206 7.04 14.69 28.47
CA ASP A 206 7.81 15.15 29.61
C ASP A 206 6.97 16.13 30.45
N ALA A 207 6.74 15.76 31.71
CA ALA A 207 5.92 16.54 32.62
C ALA A 207 6.72 17.01 33.85
N THR A 208 8.03 17.18 33.72
CA THR A 208 8.91 17.52 34.85
C THR A 208 8.98 19.01 35.08
N GLY A 209 9.69 19.44 36.13
CA GLY A 209 9.76 20.85 36.52
C GLY A 209 10.30 21.77 35.42
N SER A 210 11.28 21.31 34.62
CA SER A 210 11.87 22.05 33.49
C SER A 210 10.82 22.43 32.42
N MET A 211 9.84 21.55 32.25
CA MET A 211 8.74 21.69 31.30
C MET A 211 7.68 22.72 31.71
N GLN A 212 7.76 23.37 32.88
CA GLN A 212 6.74 24.32 33.38
C GLN A 212 6.32 25.41 32.37
N ARG A 213 7.27 25.89 31.57
CA ARG A 213 7.04 26.91 30.52
C ARG A 213 6.50 26.33 29.21
N PHE A 214 6.74 25.05 28.95
CA PHE A 214 6.34 24.36 27.72
C PHE A 214 5.06 23.55 27.89
N ILE A 215 4.71 23.11 29.11
CA ILE A 215 3.51 22.30 29.37
C ILE A 215 2.23 23.05 28.98
N LYS A 216 2.22 24.40 29.11
CA LYS A 216 1.13 25.25 28.63
C LYS A 216 1.01 25.21 27.09
N GLU A 217 2.13 25.25 26.38
CA GLU A 217 2.17 25.10 24.92
C GLU A 217 1.69 23.70 24.51
N VAL A 218 2.13 22.65 25.20
CA VAL A 218 1.72 21.26 24.93
C VAL A 218 0.21 21.08 25.10
N LYS A 219 -0.35 21.57 26.22
CA LYS A 219 -1.81 21.54 26.49
C LYS A 219 -2.64 22.23 25.42
N LYS A 220 -2.08 23.25 24.76
CA LYS A 220 -2.73 23.96 23.67
C LYS A 220 -2.57 23.22 22.34
N LYS A 221 -1.34 22.89 21.96
CA LYS A 221 -1.01 22.37 20.62
C LYS A 221 -1.43 20.91 20.42
N VAL A 222 -1.35 20.05 21.43
CA VAL A 222 -1.68 18.61 21.29
C VAL A 222 -3.15 18.38 20.87
N PRO A 223 -4.15 19.02 21.51
CA PRO A 223 -5.53 18.97 21.01
C PRO A 223 -5.69 19.57 19.60
N ASP A 224 -5.03 20.69 19.31
CA ASP A 224 -5.10 21.35 18.00
C ASP A 224 -4.56 20.46 16.88
N ILE A 225 -3.51 19.67 17.14
CA ILE A 225 -2.96 18.67 16.20
C ILE A 225 -3.99 17.59 15.93
N ALA A 226 -4.59 17.00 16.96
CA ALA A 226 -5.60 15.96 16.79
C ALA A 226 -6.81 16.49 15.99
N ALA A 227 -7.25 17.70 16.28
CA ALA A 227 -8.30 18.39 15.54
C ALA A 227 -7.89 18.65 14.07
N SER A 228 -6.65 19.08 13.82
CA SER A 228 -6.13 19.37 12.49
C SER A 228 -6.02 18.11 11.63
N VAL A 229 -5.53 17.01 12.19
CA VAL A 229 -5.51 15.69 11.52
C VAL A 229 -6.94 15.28 11.13
N LYS A 230 -7.90 15.40 12.07
CA LYS A 230 -9.31 15.06 11.81
C LYS A 230 -9.98 15.99 10.80
N LYS A 231 -9.62 17.28 10.80
CA LYS A 231 -10.14 18.28 9.85
C LYS A 231 -9.62 18.03 8.44
N GLN A 232 -8.34 17.75 8.27
CA GLN A 232 -7.76 17.40 6.99
C GLN A 232 -8.30 16.05 6.47
N TRP A 233 -8.67 15.14 7.38
CA TRP A 233 -9.19 13.81 7.04
C TRP A 233 -10.51 13.50 7.76
N PRO A 234 -11.64 14.03 7.27
CA PRO A 234 -12.95 13.83 7.91
C PRO A 234 -13.32 12.35 8.07
N ASP A 235 -12.93 11.51 7.11
CA ASP A 235 -13.19 10.06 7.10
C ASP A 235 -12.28 9.26 8.05
N LEU A 236 -11.24 9.87 8.62
CA LEU A 236 -10.28 9.18 9.48
C LEU A 236 -10.91 8.86 10.84
N LYS A 237 -10.87 7.59 11.24
CA LYS A 237 -11.18 7.17 12.60
C LYS A 237 -9.92 7.33 13.47
N LEU A 238 -9.73 8.55 13.96
CA LEU A 238 -8.63 8.89 14.85
C LEU A 238 -8.97 8.47 16.29
N ARG A 239 -8.02 7.82 16.95
CA ARG A 239 -7.98 7.70 18.41
C ARG A 239 -6.70 8.32 18.92
N VAL A 240 -6.81 9.03 20.03
CA VAL A 240 -5.67 9.67 20.69
C VAL A 240 -5.47 9.15 22.09
N ALA A 241 -4.22 9.03 22.50
CA ALA A 241 -3.81 8.66 23.85
C ALA A 241 -2.74 9.63 24.34
N PHE A 242 -2.59 9.74 25.66
CA PHE A 242 -1.63 10.61 26.29
C PHE A 242 -1.02 9.90 27.50
N ALA A 243 0.31 9.93 27.63
CA ALA A 243 1.05 9.39 28.75
C ALA A 243 2.11 10.41 29.18
N PRO A 244 2.07 10.91 30.42
CA PRO A 244 3.16 11.69 30.97
C PRO A 244 4.32 10.78 31.43
N TYR A 245 5.50 11.36 31.55
CA TYR A 245 6.60 10.79 32.33
C TYR A 245 7.34 11.88 33.11
N ARG A 246 7.86 11.50 34.28
CA ARG A 246 8.72 12.31 35.16
C ARG A 246 9.86 11.43 35.69
N ASP A 247 10.33 11.67 36.90
CA ASP A 247 11.27 10.81 37.64
C ASP A 247 10.62 9.51 38.15
N TYR A 248 11.45 8.60 38.66
CA TYR A 248 11.02 7.30 39.18
C TYR A 248 10.01 7.40 40.33
N GLU A 249 10.11 8.47 41.14
CA GLU A 249 9.32 8.71 42.33
C GLU A 249 7.88 9.15 42.00
N ASP A 250 7.64 9.63 40.77
CA ASP A 250 6.35 10.10 40.29
C ASP A 250 5.52 9.02 39.56
N PHE A 251 5.98 7.76 39.56
CA PHE A 251 5.37 6.67 38.77
C PHE A 251 3.85 6.51 39.00
N ASP A 252 3.37 6.54 40.25
CA ASP A 252 1.95 6.38 40.59
C ASP A 252 1.11 7.54 40.06
N ARG A 253 1.67 8.75 40.12
CA ARG A 253 1.03 9.96 39.60
C ARG A 253 0.94 9.90 38.08
N ASP A 254 2.02 9.52 37.42
CA ASP A 254 2.04 9.38 35.97
C ASP A 254 1.04 8.33 35.45
N ASP A 255 0.91 7.20 36.15
CA ASP A 255 -0.07 6.16 35.81
C ASP A 255 -1.52 6.68 35.97
N GLN A 256 -1.80 7.49 36.99
CA GLN A 256 -3.11 8.12 37.20
C GLN A 256 -3.43 9.22 36.17
N GLU A 257 -2.41 9.97 35.74
CA GLU A 257 -2.56 11.06 34.75
C GLU A 257 -2.59 10.55 33.29
N THR A 258 -2.43 9.24 33.07
CA THR A 258 -2.45 8.63 31.73
C THR A 258 -3.86 8.49 31.18
N CYS A 259 -4.03 8.90 29.92
CA CYS A 259 -5.25 8.73 29.16
C CYS A 259 -5.02 7.69 28.07
N ASP A 260 -5.72 6.54 28.18
CA ASP A 260 -5.75 5.54 27.11
C ASP A 260 -6.52 6.05 25.87
N PHE A 261 -6.46 5.30 24.77
CA PHE A 261 -7.01 5.66 23.47
C PHE A 261 -8.51 5.99 23.51
N THR A 262 -8.82 7.24 23.20
CA THR A 262 -10.19 7.75 23.07
C THR A 262 -10.41 8.41 21.71
N ASN A 263 -11.65 8.39 21.23
CA ASN A 263 -12.10 9.19 20.08
C ASN A 263 -12.75 10.52 20.52
N ASP A 264 -12.85 10.77 21.82
CA ASP A 264 -13.34 12.02 22.41
C ASP A 264 -12.16 12.95 22.71
N PHE A 265 -11.77 13.72 21.70
CA PHE A 265 -10.61 14.62 21.73
C PHE A 265 -10.86 16.04 21.24
N SER A 266 -12.06 16.32 20.74
CA SER A 266 -12.44 17.63 20.21
C SER A 266 -13.31 18.38 21.21
N GLY A 267 -12.92 19.61 21.54
CA GLY A 267 -13.65 20.47 22.46
C GLY A 267 -13.15 20.38 23.90
N SER A 268 -13.33 21.46 24.66
CA SER A 268 -12.78 21.64 26.01
C SER A 268 -13.31 20.65 27.04
N GLN A 269 -14.44 19.99 26.77
CA GLN A 269 -15.07 19.03 27.65
C GLN A 269 -14.72 17.57 27.35
N SER A 270 -13.95 17.33 26.27
CA SER A 270 -13.58 15.97 25.86
C SER A 270 -12.67 15.30 26.89
N ALA A 271 -12.78 13.97 26.99
CA ALA A 271 -11.98 13.17 27.91
C ALA A 271 -10.47 13.40 27.74
N PHE A 272 -10.00 13.48 26.50
CA PHE A 272 -8.59 13.72 26.19
C PHE A 272 -8.12 15.11 26.63
N VAL A 273 -8.89 16.17 26.31
CA VAL A 273 -8.52 17.54 26.69
C VAL A 273 -8.57 17.73 28.21
N LYS A 274 -9.52 17.08 28.90
CA LYS A 274 -9.58 17.08 30.37
C LYS A 274 -8.37 16.41 30.99
N ALA A 275 -7.99 15.23 30.51
CA ALA A 275 -6.80 14.53 30.99
C ALA A 275 -5.54 15.40 30.79
N LEU A 276 -5.34 15.94 29.59
CA LEU A 276 -4.24 16.87 29.29
C LEU A 276 -4.28 18.13 30.14
N SER A 277 -5.45 18.71 30.38
CA SER A 277 -5.57 19.94 31.19
C SER A 277 -5.21 19.69 32.65
N GLY A 278 -5.42 18.47 33.15
CA GLY A 278 -5.14 18.04 34.51
C GLY A 278 -3.65 17.89 34.84
N ILE A 279 -2.78 17.68 33.85
CA ILE A 279 -1.34 17.50 34.12
C ILE A 279 -0.71 18.79 34.64
N SER A 280 0.22 18.71 35.59
CA SER A 280 1.06 19.86 35.94
C SER A 280 2.52 19.45 35.89
N ALA A 281 3.35 20.34 35.36
CA ALA A 281 4.78 20.14 35.44
C ALA A 281 5.22 20.18 36.91
N GLY A 282 6.00 19.19 37.31
CA GLY A 282 6.41 18.96 38.70
C GLY A 282 7.17 17.64 38.78
N GLY A 283 7.63 17.29 39.98
CA GLY A 283 8.72 16.30 40.10
C GLY A 283 10.07 16.98 39.91
N GLY A 284 11.10 16.18 39.65
CA GLY A 284 12.49 16.59 39.51
C GLY A 284 13.39 15.88 40.53
N GLY A 285 14.61 15.60 40.10
CA GLY A 285 15.75 15.22 40.93
C GLY A 285 17.03 15.76 40.31
N ASP A 286 17.61 14.95 39.45
CA ASP A 286 18.69 15.30 38.52
C ASP A 286 18.14 15.80 37.17
N ASP A 287 19.04 16.13 36.23
CA ASP A 287 18.65 16.65 34.91
C ASP A 287 18.18 15.55 33.95
N ALA A 288 18.35 14.27 34.31
CA ALA A 288 17.95 13.12 33.50
C ALA A 288 16.63 12.53 34.03
N GLU A 289 15.74 12.08 33.14
CA GLU A 289 14.37 11.70 33.48
C GLU A 289 14.08 10.19 33.24
N ASP A 290 13.02 9.64 33.87
CA ASP A 290 12.58 8.24 33.71
C ASP A 290 11.75 8.01 32.42
N VAL A 291 12.38 8.34 31.28
CA VAL A 291 11.85 8.06 29.93
C VAL A 291 11.54 6.57 29.75
N PHE A 292 12.27 5.68 30.41
CA PHE A 292 12.09 4.22 30.27
C PHE A 292 10.71 3.80 30.79
N SER A 293 10.28 4.29 31.96
CA SER A 293 8.91 4.04 32.43
C SER A 293 7.86 4.70 31.55
N GLY A 294 8.15 5.88 30.98
CA GLY A 294 7.31 6.50 29.97
C GLY A 294 7.08 5.60 28.74
N LEU A 295 8.14 5.00 28.20
CA LEU A 295 8.05 4.09 27.05
C LEU A 295 7.33 2.78 27.39
N GLU A 296 7.52 2.23 28.59
CA GLU A 296 6.73 1.07 29.06
C GLU A 296 5.25 1.40 29.18
N ARG A 297 4.93 2.59 29.69
CA ARG A 297 3.55 3.06 29.80
C ARG A 297 2.89 3.17 28.44
N VAL A 298 3.60 3.71 27.45
CA VAL A 298 3.16 3.73 26.04
C VAL A 298 2.94 2.32 25.51
N ALA A 299 3.81 1.35 25.86
CA ALA A 299 3.66 -0.03 25.42
C ALA A 299 2.39 -0.71 25.99
N ARG A 300 1.90 -0.25 27.16
CA ARG A 300 0.67 -0.74 27.81
C ARG A 300 -0.63 -0.15 27.26
N LEU A 301 -0.58 0.91 26.45
CA LEU A 301 -1.78 1.52 25.86
C LEU A 301 -2.55 0.55 24.95
N SER A 302 -3.86 0.76 24.79
CA SER A 302 -4.76 -0.12 24.03
C SER A 302 -4.68 0.05 22.50
N TRP A 303 -3.47 -0.12 21.95
CA TRP A 303 -3.18 -0.05 20.51
C TRP A 303 -4.01 -1.06 19.71
N LYS A 304 -4.84 -0.57 18.78
CA LYS A 304 -5.74 -1.41 17.97
C LYS A 304 -5.71 -1.06 16.49
N SER A 305 -5.47 0.21 16.16
CA SER A 305 -5.52 0.70 14.79
C SER A 305 -4.36 0.15 13.96
N ARG A 306 -4.54 0.14 12.64
CA ARG A 306 -3.52 -0.35 11.71
C ARG A 306 -2.32 0.60 11.62
N THR A 307 -2.61 1.89 11.60
CA THR A 307 -1.60 2.95 11.61
C THR A 307 -1.40 3.42 13.04
N ARG A 308 -0.17 3.28 13.56
CA ARG A 308 0.18 3.57 14.96
C ARG A 308 1.36 4.53 14.99
N VAL A 309 1.16 5.70 15.57
CA VAL A 309 2.14 6.78 15.65
C VAL A 309 2.33 7.18 17.11
N LEU A 310 3.59 7.25 17.53
CA LEU A 310 4.00 7.78 18.82
C LEU A 310 4.67 9.14 18.61
N VAL A 311 4.21 10.15 19.34
CA VAL A 311 4.82 11.47 19.41
C VAL A 311 5.39 11.64 20.80
N HIS A 312 6.70 11.77 20.93
CA HIS A 312 7.40 11.95 22.19
C HIS A 312 7.90 13.39 22.30
N ILE A 313 7.45 14.15 23.28
CA ILE A 313 7.84 15.54 23.51
C ILE A 313 8.63 15.61 24.81
N GLY A 314 9.86 16.12 24.77
CA GLY A 314 10.68 16.26 25.98
C GLY A 314 11.84 17.24 25.85
N ASP A 315 12.29 17.73 27.00
CA ASP A 315 13.37 18.73 27.12
C ASP A 315 14.61 18.21 27.86
N ALA A 316 14.50 17.06 28.53
CA ALA A 316 15.59 16.40 29.24
C ALA A 316 15.93 15.00 28.66
N PRO A 317 17.21 14.56 28.75
CA PRO A 317 17.63 13.22 28.32
C PRO A 317 17.17 12.14 29.31
N CYS A 318 17.26 10.86 28.91
CA CYS A 318 17.05 9.75 29.84
C CYS A 318 18.34 9.38 30.60
N HIS A 319 18.17 8.67 31.72
CA HIS A 319 19.29 8.17 32.52
C HIS A 319 20.25 7.26 31.75
N GLY A 320 21.54 7.44 32.01
CA GLY A 320 22.66 6.72 31.42
C GLY A 320 23.60 7.62 30.64
N SER A 321 24.89 7.55 30.96
CA SER A 321 25.98 8.35 30.34
C SER A 321 26.12 8.19 28.82
N GLU A 322 25.50 7.16 28.25
CA GLU A 322 25.36 6.98 26.81
C GLU A 322 24.45 8.04 26.17
N PHE A 323 23.42 8.52 26.87
CA PHE A 323 22.34 9.34 26.32
C PHE A 323 22.60 10.84 26.41
N HIS A 324 23.63 11.26 27.14
CA HIS A 324 23.99 12.67 27.30
C HIS A 324 25.50 12.83 27.47
N SER A 325 26.02 14.02 27.18
CA SER A 325 27.45 14.30 27.28
C SER A 325 27.74 14.91 28.64
N GLY A 326 28.30 14.12 29.57
CA GLY A 326 28.61 14.55 30.92
C GLY A 326 29.44 15.85 30.94
N GLY A 327 29.07 16.77 31.85
CA GLY A 327 29.72 18.07 32.03
C GLY A 327 28.76 19.23 32.35
N SER A 328 27.48 19.10 32.00
CA SER A 328 26.45 20.12 32.33
C SER A 328 25.07 19.52 32.61
N ILE A 329 24.98 18.20 32.72
CA ILE A 329 23.77 17.42 32.98
C ILE A 329 24.12 16.53 34.18
N THR A 330 23.37 16.69 35.26
CA THR A 330 23.41 15.82 36.43
C THR A 330 22.64 14.54 36.11
N ASP A 331 23.23 13.38 36.45
CA ASP A 331 22.60 12.07 36.27
C ASP A 331 22.96 11.15 37.44
N GLU A 332 22.05 11.02 38.41
CA GLU A 332 22.19 10.14 39.58
C GLU A 332 22.25 8.66 39.17
N TYR A 333 21.75 8.34 37.97
CA TYR A 333 21.72 7.00 37.39
C TYR A 333 22.57 6.92 36.11
N SER A 334 23.77 7.52 36.14
CA SER A 334 24.72 7.53 35.01
C SER A 334 25.15 6.16 34.47
N ALA A 335 24.96 5.09 35.24
CA ALA A 335 25.18 3.70 34.81
C ALA A 335 24.06 3.14 33.91
N GLY A 336 22.92 3.83 33.82
CA GLY A 336 21.74 3.44 33.04
C GLY A 336 20.46 3.44 33.87
N ASP A 337 19.42 2.81 33.33
CA ASP A 337 18.10 2.71 33.97
C ASP A 337 18.15 2.08 35.38
N LYS A 338 17.50 2.72 36.37
CA LYS A 338 17.42 2.28 37.78
C LYS A 338 16.83 0.87 37.93
N LYS A 339 15.89 0.50 37.06
CA LYS A 339 15.23 -0.82 37.05
C LYS A 339 16.01 -1.85 36.20
N GLY A 340 17.20 -1.50 35.70
CA GLY A 340 18.05 -2.39 34.90
C GLY A 340 17.51 -2.71 33.51
N ARG A 341 16.56 -1.91 33.00
CA ARG A 341 15.92 -2.14 31.69
C ARG A 341 16.86 -1.78 30.56
N ASN A 342 16.64 -2.42 29.40
CA ASN A 342 17.41 -2.16 28.18
C ASN A 342 16.57 -1.37 27.16
N ILE A 343 17.09 -0.22 26.71
CA ILE A 343 16.38 0.64 25.76
C ILE A 343 16.12 -0.05 24.42
N GLY A 344 17.06 -0.88 23.93
CA GLY A 344 16.92 -1.63 22.70
C GLY A 344 15.75 -2.63 22.77
N THR A 345 15.57 -3.29 23.91
CA THR A 345 14.42 -4.18 24.16
C THR A 345 13.10 -3.40 24.18
N LEU A 346 13.06 -2.23 24.83
CA LEU A 346 11.86 -1.38 24.85
C LEU A 346 11.50 -0.87 23.46
N LEU A 347 12.47 -0.31 22.72
CA LEU A 347 12.27 0.17 21.35
C LEU A 347 11.83 -0.97 20.41
N LYS A 348 12.38 -2.18 20.60
CA LYS A 348 11.94 -3.37 19.87
C LYS A 348 10.50 -3.74 20.21
N THR A 349 10.11 -3.69 21.48
CA THR A 349 8.72 -3.95 21.92
C THR A 349 7.75 -2.95 21.27
N LEU A 350 8.09 -1.65 21.30
CA LEU A 350 7.29 -0.61 20.67
C LEU A 350 7.13 -0.84 19.15
N ARG A 351 8.21 -1.19 18.45
CA ARG A 351 8.20 -1.42 17.00
C ARG A 351 7.51 -2.73 16.59
N ASP A 352 7.87 -3.83 17.24
CA ASP A 352 7.52 -5.17 16.79
C ASP A 352 6.20 -5.65 17.43
N ASP A 353 6.01 -5.42 18.73
CA ASP A 353 4.87 -5.95 19.49
C ASP A 353 3.72 -4.93 19.53
N CYS A 354 4.01 -3.67 19.86
CA CYS A 354 3.04 -2.58 19.76
C CYS A 354 2.83 -2.12 18.32
N ARG A 355 3.69 -2.55 17.38
CA ARG A 355 3.55 -2.29 15.93
C ARG A 355 3.50 -0.81 15.59
N ILE A 356 4.22 0.02 16.36
CA ILE A 356 4.33 1.45 16.11
C ILE A 356 5.13 1.66 14.82
N LEU A 357 4.50 2.31 13.84
CA LEU A 357 5.07 2.54 12.52
C LEU A 357 5.99 3.76 12.49
N CYS A 358 5.76 4.72 13.39
CA CYS A 358 6.51 5.96 13.48
C CYS A 358 6.59 6.43 14.92
N TYR A 359 7.81 6.68 15.36
CA TYR A 359 8.16 7.38 16.58
C TYR A 359 8.69 8.74 16.16
N LEU A 360 7.97 9.81 16.46
CA LEU A 360 8.44 11.17 16.26
C LEU A 360 8.87 11.75 17.60
N PHE A 361 10.16 12.05 17.76
CA PHE A 361 10.64 12.82 18.90
C PHE A 361 10.58 14.32 18.58
N VAL A 362 10.02 15.13 19.49
CA VAL A 362 9.89 16.58 19.37
C VAL A 362 10.80 17.23 20.39
N HIS A 363 11.91 17.78 19.89
CA HIS A 363 12.89 18.52 20.66
C HIS A 363 12.31 19.85 21.14
N VAL A 364 12.25 20.00 22.46
CA VAL A 364 12.02 21.31 23.10
C VAL A 364 13.30 22.15 23.10
N ASN A 365 14.45 21.49 23.26
CA ASN A 365 15.79 22.07 23.20
C ASN A 365 16.80 21.07 22.57
N SER A 366 18.09 21.41 22.52
CA SER A 366 19.13 20.57 21.90
C SER A 366 19.72 19.47 22.79
N ILE A 367 19.35 19.40 24.07
CA ILE A 367 19.98 18.53 25.08
C ILE A 367 19.69 17.04 24.77
N THR A 368 18.53 16.75 24.21
CA THR A 368 18.05 15.38 23.89
C THR A 368 18.64 14.79 22.60
N GLN A 369 19.49 15.52 21.88
CA GLN A 369 20.04 15.10 20.59
C GLN A 369 20.90 13.82 20.69
N LYS A 370 21.72 13.72 21.75
CA LYS A 370 22.58 12.53 21.97
C LYS A 370 21.74 11.31 22.35
N MET A 371 20.72 11.51 23.19
CA MET A 371 19.77 10.46 23.56
C MET A 371 19.12 9.87 22.30
N LEU A 372 18.61 10.73 21.41
CA LEU A 372 17.93 10.25 20.21
C LEU A 372 18.89 9.57 19.23
N THR A 373 20.14 10.02 19.14
CA THR A 373 21.20 9.33 18.38
C THR A 373 21.44 7.92 18.91
N ALA A 374 21.49 7.77 20.24
CA ALA A 374 21.62 6.47 20.89
C ALA A 374 20.36 5.60 20.68
N PHE A 375 19.15 6.17 20.75
CA PHE A 375 17.91 5.44 20.46
C PHE A 375 17.89 4.91 19.02
N LYS A 376 18.24 5.74 18.03
CA LYS A 376 18.35 5.33 16.62
C LYS A 376 19.36 4.19 16.44
N ARG A 377 20.49 4.22 17.16
CA ARG A 377 21.49 3.14 17.18
C ARG A 377 20.93 1.83 17.78
N HIS A 378 20.23 1.91 18.91
CA HIS A 378 19.64 0.75 19.61
C HIS A 378 18.41 0.16 18.91
N ALA A 379 17.64 1.00 18.21
CA ALA A 379 16.50 0.55 17.42
C ALA A 379 16.91 -0.37 16.26
N GLY A 380 18.19 -0.33 15.86
CA GLY A 380 18.73 -1.08 14.74
C GLY A 380 18.26 -0.53 13.39
N ALA A 381 18.36 -1.35 12.35
CA ALA A 381 18.02 -0.91 11.00
C ALA A 381 16.52 -0.68 10.81
N GLY A 382 16.16 0.55 10.47
CA GLY A 382 14.79 0.97 10.20
C GLY A 382 14.63 2.45 10.49
N ASN A 383 14.24 3.22 9.49
CA ASN A 383 14.01 4.65 9.65
C ASN A 383 12.57 4.91 10.12
N TRP A 384 12.30 4.52 11.37
CA TRP A 384 10.99 4.67 12.02
C TRP A 384 11.02 5.63 13.22
N ILE A 385 12.21 6.09 13.62
CA ILE A 385 12.42 7.11 14.64
C ILE A 385 12.85 8.40 13.93
N HIS A 386 11.98 9.41 13.99
CA HIS A 386 12.14 10.72 13.37
C HIS A 386 12.30 11.79 14.45
N GLU A 387 12.78 12.96 14.07
CA GLU A 387 12.99 14.07 14.99
C GLU A 387 12.50 15.39 14.40
N GLU A 388 11.87 16.22 15.22
CA GLU A 388 11.36 17.54 14.86
C GLU A 388 11.58 18.53 16.01
N LYS A 389 11.46 19.83 15.73
CA LYS A 389 11.48 20.87 16.76
C LYS A 389 10.05 21.26 17.16
N LEU A 390 9.83 21.63 18.42
CA LEU A 390 8.50 22.00 18.94
C LEU A 390 7.82 23.13 18.14
N GLY A 391 8.61 24.05 17.57
CA GLY A 391 8.10 25.14 16.72
C GLY A 391 7.49 24.69 15.38
N ASN A 392 7.82 23.48 14.92
CA ASN A 392 7.38 22.92 13.65
C ASN A 392 6.36 21.80 13.83
N ILE A 393 5.67 21.73 14.97
CA ILE A 393 4.78 20.61 15.27
C ILE A 393 3.59 20.50 14.30
N ASP A 394 3.28 21.56 13.53
CA ASP A 394 2.29 21.52 12.44
C ASP A 394 2.69 20.49 11.35
N ASN A 395 4.00 20.23 11.16
CA ASN A 395 4.50 19.16 10.29
C ASN A 395 4.11 17.75 10.77
N LEU A 396 3.63 17.58 11.99
CA LEU A 396 3.16 16.28 12.48
C LEU A 396 1.99 15.75 11.64
N VAL A 397 1.19 16.64 11.03
CA VAL A 397 0.15 16.19 10.10
C VAL A 397 0.79 15.51 8.88
N ASN A 398 1.84 16.09 8.31
CA ASN A 398 2.61 15.47 7.22
C ASN A 398 3.20 14.10 7.62
N VAL A 399 3.66 13.97 8.87
CA VAL A 399 4.18 12.70 9.41
C VAL A 399 3.07 11.65 9.47
N VAL A 400 1.93 11.95 10.12
CA VAL A 400 0.79 11.01 10.22
C VAL A 400 0.30 10.59 8.83
N VAL A 401 0.24 11.53 7.89
CA VAL A 401 -0.13 11.28 6.49
C VAL A 401 0.85 10.35 5.80
N THR A 402 2.15 10.63 5.92
CA THR A 402 3.21 9.82 5.29
C THR A 402 3.17 8.39 5.83
N VAL A 403 3.00 8.23 7.13
CA VAL A 403 2.92 6.92 7.79
C VAL A 403 1.66 6.18 7.39
N SER A 404 0.51 6.85 7.32
CA SER A 404 -0.75 6.27 6.86
C SER A 404 -0.64 5.78 5.41
N THR A 405 -0.05 6.60 4.54
CA THR A 405 0.22 6.28 3.12
C THR A 405 1.12 5.05 3.00
N ASN A 406 2.24 5.05 3.73
CA ASN A 406 3.18 3.93 3.75
C ASN A 406 2.54 2.66 4.31
N SER A 407 1.71 2.78 5.35
CA SER A 407 0.96 1.67 5.94
C SER A 407 0.10 0.97 4.89
N ILE A 408 -0.62 1.70 4.05
CA ILE A 408 -1.45 1.13 2.97
C ILE A 408 -0.58 0.38 1.97
N SER A 409 0.46 1.02 1.44
CA SER A 409 1.34 0.42 0.43
C SER A 409 2.06 -0.84 0.96
N GLN A 410 2.38 -0.88 2.26
CA GLN A 410 2.94 -2.08 2.91
C GLN A 410 1.89 -3.17 3.16
N SER A 411 0.63 -2.78 3.32
CA SER A 411 -0.49 -3.68 3.61
C SER A 411 -0.98 -4.46 2.40
N VAL A 412 -0.79 -3.89 1.21
CA VAL A 412 -1.02 -4.54 -0.09
C VAL A 412 -0.08 -5.73 -0.33
N ARG A 413 0.99 -5.91 0.48
CA ARG A 413 1.97 -7.02 0.42
C ARG A 413 1.42 -8.40 0.77
N VAL A 414 0.29 -8.46 1.47
CA VAL A 414 -0.14 -9.68 2.15
C VAL A 414 -0.80 -10.65 1.19
N SER A 415 -0.17 -11.80 0.99
CA SER A 415 -0.75 -13.00 0.36
C SER A 415 -1.98 -13.51 1.14
N ASP A 416 -2.77 -14.35 0.50
CA ASP A 416 -4.19 -14.60 0.82
C ASP A 416 -4.54 -15.20 2.20
N ASN A 417 -3.62 -15.38 3.15
CA ASN A 417 -3.93 -16.01 4.44
C ASN A 417 -3.08 -15.50 5.64
N GLY A 418 -3.12 -14.22 5.99
CA GLY A 418 -2.56 -13.78 7.27
C GLY A 418 -2.71 -12.29 7.58
N PRO A 419 -2.54 -11.87 8.85
CA PRO A 419 -2.43 -10.45 9.20
C PRO A 419 -1.13 -9.86 8.63
N ALA A 420 -1.17 -8.59 8.21
CA ALA A 420 0.00 -7.90 7.69
C ALA A 420 1.16 -7.95 8.69
N GLN A 421 2.36 -8.31 8.26
CA GLN A 421 3.59 -8.09 9.03
C GLN A 421 4.35 -6.93 8.38
N VAL A 422 4.92 -6.04 9.20
CA VAL A 422 5.84 -5.00 8.70
C VAL A 422 7.07 -5.74 8.19
N ALA A 423 7.34 -5.66 6.90
CA ALA A 423 8.48 -6.35 6.31
C ALA A 423 9.78 -5.74 6.86
N LYS A 424 10.55 -6.52 7.60
CA LYS A 424 11.92 -6.17 7.99
C LYS A 424 12.80 -6.24 6.75
N PHE A 425 13.66 -5.26 6.53
CA PHE A 425 14.59 -5.23 5.39
C PHE A 425 16.03 -5.46 5.85
N VAL A 426 16.87 -5.93 4.93
CA VAL A 426 18.32 -5.97 5.11
C VAL A 426 18.82 -4.56 5.39
N ALA A 427 19.52 -4.40 6.50
CA ALA A 427 20.16 -3.17 6.92
C ALA A 427 21.24 -2.76 5.91
N VAL A 428 21.26 -1.48 5.51
CA VAL A 428 22.34 -0.91 4.71
C VAL A 428 22.81 0.38 5.39
N PRO A 429 24.11 0.54 5.69
CA PRO A 429 24.64 1.78 6.25
C PRO A 429 24.36 2.96 5.31
N LEU A 430 23.93 4.10 5.88
CA LEU A 430 23.66 5.31 5.10
C LEU A 430 24.94 6.15 4.92
N GLN A 431 25.04 6.86 3.80
CA GLN A 431 26.06 7.87 3.51
C GLN A 431 25.38 9.12 2.93
N PRO A 432 24.93 10.08 3.77
CA PRO A 432 24.16 11.25 3.34
C PRO A 432 24.89 12.16 2.35
N GLU A 433 26.21 12.25 2.50
CA GLU A 433 27.07 13.11 1.68
C GLU A 433 27.49 12.45 0.36
N GLU A 434 27.64 13.28 -0.66
CA GLU A 434 28.16 12.87 -1.96
C GLU A 434 29.53 12.18 -1.83
N PRO A 435 29.75 11.03 -2.46
CA PRO A 435 31.04 10.34 -2.38
C PRO A 435 32.12 11.09 -3.15
N ASN A 436 33.38 10.83 -2.80
CA ASN A 436 34.49 11.23 -3.64
C ASN A 436 34.53 10.37 -4.91
N TRP A 437 34.02 10.90 -6.03
CA TRP A 437 33.92 10.19 -7.31
C TRP A 437 35.25 9.71 -7.87
N ASN A 438 36.37 10.37 -7.55
CA ASN A 438 37.70 9.92 -7.98
C ASN A 438 38.10 8.55 -7.38
N LYS A 439 37.39 8.09 -6.34
CA LYS A 439 37.61 6.79 -5.69
C LYS A 439 36.65 5.69 -6.19
N ILE A 440 35.70 6.03 -7.05
CA ILE A 440 34.72 5.09 -7.60
C ILE A 440 35.04 4.94 -9.08
N LEU A 441 35.24 3.72 -9.56
CA LEU A 441 35.53 3.49 -10.98
C LEU A 441 34.22 3.53 -11.78
N TYR A 442 34.31 3.99 -13.02
CA TYR A 442 33.22 3.83 -13.98
C TYR A 442 33.03 2.35 -14.31
N GLU A 443 31.79 1.93 -14.32
CA GLU A 443 31.36 0.61 -14.82
C GLU A 443 30.57 0.81 -16.13
N GLU A 444 30.79 -0.08 -17.10
CA GLU A 444 29.94 -0.16 -18.28
C GLU A 444 28.52 -0.55 -17.86
N ALA A 445 27.53 0.16 -18.39
CA ALA A 445 26.14 0.00 -18.05
C ALA A 445 25.28 -0.08 -19.31
N ARG A 446 24.33 -1.02 -19.30
CA ARG A 446 23.24 -1.01 -20.27
C ARG A 446 22.13 -0.11 -19.74
N GLN A 447 21.78 0.93 -20.49
CA GLN A 447 20.73 1.86 -20.13
C GLN A 447 19.52 1.69 -21.05
N ILE A 448 18.33 1.52 -20.47
CA ILE A 448 17.09 1.33 -21.22
C ILE A 448 16.03 2.28 -20.68
N ARG A 449 15.21 2.88 -21.53
CA ARG A 449 14.01 3.63 -21.10
C ARG A 449 12.81 3.33 -21.98
N TYR A 450 11.61 3.59 -21.48
CA TYR A 450 10.42 3.59 -22.33
C TYR A 450 10.37 4.87 -23.16
N ARG A 451 9.95 4.72 -24.41
CA ARG A 451 9.60 5.85 -25.28
C ARG A 451 8.25 6.42 -24.85
N PHE A 452 8.09 7.72 -25.09
CA PHE A 452 6.78 8.33 -24.99
C PHE A 452 5.88 7.84 -26.14
N PRO A 453 4.60 7.55 -25.86
CA PRO A 453 3.60 7.32 -26.89
C PRO A 453 3.48 8.52 -27.83
N ASN A 454 3.07 8.28 -29.07
CA ASN A 454 2.86 9.33 -30.06
C ASN A 454 1.58 10.15 -29.79
N SER A 455 0.63 9.60 -29.03
CA SER A 455 -0.63 10.26 -28.67
C SER A 455 -1.22 9.74 -27.35
N LEU A 456 -2.14 10.52 -26.74
CA LEU A 456 -2.92 10.07 -25.59
C LEU A 456 -3.79 8.86 -25.94
N GLU A 457 -4.33 8.81 -27.15
CA GLU A 457 -5.13 7.70 -27.65
C GLU A 457 -4.32 6.40 -27.68
N GLU A 458 -3.07 6.47 -28.16
CA GLU A 458 -2.15 5.33 -28.14
C GLU A 458 -1.86 4.87 -26.71
N LEU A 459 -1.52 5.79 -25.80
CA LEU A 459 -1.30 5.46 -24.39
C LEU A 459 -2.53 4.75 -23.79
N PHE A 460 -3.71 5.33 -23.98
CA PHE A 460 -4.94 4.77 -23.41
C PHE A 460 -5.28 3.41 -24.02
N GLN A 461 -5.01 3.21 -25.30
CA GLN A 461 -5.18 1.91 -25.94
C GLN A 461 -4.23 0.86 -25.36
N ILE A 462 -2.94 1.18 -25.21
CA ILE A 462 -1.94 0.31 -24.59
C ILE A 462 -2.37 -0.10 -23.18
N LEU A 463 -2.80 0.87 -22.37
CA LEU A 463 -3.25 0.59 -21.00
C LEU A 463 -4.54 -0.23 -20.97
N ALA A 464 -5.51 0.07 -21.84
CA ALA A 464 -6.80 -0.62 -21.90
C ALA A 464 -6.67 -2.09 -22.38
N THR A 465 -5.71 -2.38 -23.24
CA THR A 465 -5.44 -3.75 -23.73
C THR A 465 -4.36 -4.49 -22.94
N ASN A 466 -3.84 -3.89 -21.87
CA ASN A 466 -2.70 -4.42 -21.12
C ASN A 466 -1.48 -4.71 -22.05
N GLY A 467 -1.25 -3.81 -23.02
CA GLY A 467 -0.04 -3.80 -23.84
C GLY A 467 1.15 -3.18 -23.10
N GLU A 468 2.32 -3.28 -23.71
CA GLU A 468 3.59 -2.75 -23.19
C GLU A 468 4.00 -1.49 -23.97
N LEU A 469 4.72 -0.58 -23.32
CA LEU A 469 5.35 0.55 -23.99
C LEU A 469 6.63 0.11 -24.72
N ASP A 470 6.93 0.77 -25.84
CA ASP A 470 8.18 0.53 -26.57
C ASP A 470 9.39 1.01 -25.76
N THR A 471 10.47 0.21 -25.81
CA THR A 471 11.73 0.55 -25.15
C THR A 471 12.77 1.06 -26.14
N GLU A 472 13.68 1.87 -25.65
CA GLU A 472 14.91 2.25 -26.34
C GLU A 472 16.12 2.10 -25.44
N GLU A 473 17.24 1.76 -26.07
CA GLU A 473 18.52 1.53 -25.41
C GLU A 473 19.47 2.70 -25.71
N MET A 474 20.11 3.22 -24.67
CA MET A 474 21.13 4.24 -24.79
C MET A 474 22.50 3.57 -24.88
N LEU A 475 23.24 3.87 -25.93
CA LEU A 475 24.57 3.30 -26.17
C LEU A 475 25.64 3.96 -25.28
N ASP A 476 26.76 3.26 -25.07
CA ASP A 476 28.00 3.77 -24.47
C ASP A 476 27.86 4.43 -23.09
N SER A 477 26.90 3.94 -22.29
CA SER A 477 26.63 4.48 -20.96
C SER A 477 27.58 3.91 -19.92
N ARG A 478 28.33 4.79 -19.25
CA ARG A 478 29.17 4.45 -18.11
C ARG A 478 28.65 5.09 -16.84
N VAL A 479 28.72 4.38 -15.72
CA VAL A 479 28.17 4.85 -14.44
C VAL A 479 29.14 4.66 -13.28
N GLN A 480 29.19 5.62 -12.38
CA GLN A 480 29.73 5.49 -11.02
C GLN A 480 28.55 5.47 -10.05
N ILE A 481 28.47 4.49 -9.15
CA ILE A 481 27.39 4.39 -8.16
C ILE A 481 27.99 4.41 -6.76
N ALA A 482 27.43 5.22 -5.86
CA ALA A 482 27.82 5.25 -4.45
C ALA A 482 27.66 3.86 -3.81
N ARG A 483 28.56 3.49 -2.90
CA ARG A 483 28.52 2.17 -2.23
C ARG A 483 27.35 2.03 -1.25
N SER A 484 26.91 3.15 -0.70
CA SER A 484 25.87 3.24 0.32
C SER A 484 24.80 4.25 -0.10
N PRO A 485 23.52 4.01 0.24
CA PRO A 485 22.46 4.94 -0.06
C PRO A 485 22.55 6.17 0.85
N PHE A 486 22.08 7.32 0.36
CA PHE A 486 22.18 8.58 1.11
C PHE A 486 21.00 8.85 2.05
N SER A 487 19.86 8.20 1.81
CA SER A 487 18.67 8.32 2.67
C SER A 487 18.04 6.96 2.91
N GLY A 488 17.39 6.81 4.08
CA GLY A 488 16.56 5.65 4.41
C GLY A 488 15.06 5.90 4.41
N ASP A 489 14.61 7.12 4.08
CA ASP A 489 13.21 7.58 4.15
C ASP A 489 12.30 6.86 3.15
N GLY A 490 12.85 6.34 2.05
CA GLY A 490 12.08 5.60 1.04
C GLY A 490 11.42 4.34 1.62
N SER A 491 10.12 4.16 1.38
CA SER A 491 9.38 3.01 1.94
C SER A 491 9.84 1.66 1.38
N ILE A 492 10.24 1.61 0.10
CA ILE A 492 10.54 0.36 -0.62
C ILE A 492 11.82 0.37 -1.44
N ARG A 493 12.49 1.52 -1.60
CA ARG A 493 13.75 1.65 -2.36
C ARG A 493 14.79 2.46 -1.56
N TRP A 494 16.05 2.14 -1.79
CA TRP A 494 17.24 2.85 -1.34
C TRP A 494 17.72 3.78 -2.47
N PRO A 495 17.85 5.10 -2.25
CA PRO A 495 18.43 6.03 -3.21
C PRO A 495 19.95 6.15 -3.00
N TYR A 496 20.71 6.06 -4.08
CA TYR A 496 22.16 6.21 -4.12
C TYR A 496 22.52 7.35 -5.06
N TYR A 497 23.55 8.13 -4.70
CA TYR A 497 24.16 9.03 -5.68
C TYR A 497 24.78 8.21 -6.81
N ALA A 498 24.69 8.74 -8.02
CA ALA A 498 25.38 8.20 -9.17
C ALA A 498 25.87 9.31 -10.10
N VAL A 499 26.94 9.04 -10.85
CA VAL A 499 27.34 9.87 -11.98
C VAL A 499 27.23 9.03 -13.24
N VAL A 500 26.46 9.51 -14.21
CA VAL A 500 26.35 8.87 -15.52
C VAL A 500 27.12 9.67 -16.56
N HIS A 501 27.81 8.98 -17.45
CA HIS A 501 28.56 9.57 -18.54
C HIS A 501 28.23 8.83 -19.84
N GLN A 502 27.74 9.59 -20.82
CA GLN A 502 27.36 9.14 -22.16
C GLN A 502 28.05 10.03 -23.18
N PRO A 503 29.25 9.66 -23.68
CA PRO A 503 29.99 10.51 -24.60
C PRO A 503 29.16 10.87 -25.85
N PRO A 504 29.22 12.14 -26.34
CA PRO A 504 30.11 13.22 -25.92
C PRO A 504 29.57 14.11 -24.78
N GLU A 505 28.46 13.76 -24.14
CA GLU A 505 27.87 14.56 -23.05
C GLU A 505 28.81 14.60 -21.83
N THR A 506 28.78 15.71 -21.09
CA THR A 506 29.50 15.80 -19.81
C THR A 506 28.90 14.85 -18.77
N PRO A 507 29.70 14.32 -17.82
CA PRO A 507 29.17 13.51 -16.73
C PRO A 507 28.12 14.27 -15.92
N ARG A 508 27.00 13.61 -15.60
CA ARG A 508 25.86 14.21 -14.89
C ARG A 508 25.63 13.51 -13.56
N LEU A 509 25.39 14.30 -12.52
CA LEU A 509 24.93 13.81 -11.23
C LEU A 509 23.47 13.34 -11.34
N MET A 510 23.24 12.11 -10.90
CA MET A 510 21.98 11.39 -10.96
C MET A 510 21.69 10.71 -9.62
N VAL A 511 20.47 10.19 -9.49
CA VAL A 511 20.09 9.28 -8.42
C VAL A 511 19.75 7.94 -9.02
N VAL A 512 20.30 6.87 -8.45
CA VAL A 512 19.89 5.50 -8.78
C VAL A 512 19.18 4.88 -7.59
N LYS A 513 18.02 4.26 -7.83
CA LYS A 513 17.18 3.64 -6.81
C LYS A 513 17.16 2.13 -6.95
N ARG A 514 17.35 1.43 -5.83
CA ARG A 514 17.32 -0.03 -5.76
C ARG A 514 16.31 -0.50 -4.72
N PHE A 515 15.54 -1.56 -4.99
CA PHE A 515 14.57 -2.08 -4.01
C PHE A 515 15.22 -2.51 -2.70
N LYS A 516 14.53 -2.29 -1.58
CA LYS A 516 14.94 -2.81 -0.27
C LYS A 516 14.68 -4.32 -0.24
N THR A 517 15.70 -5.11 0.10
CA THR A 517 15.57 -6.58 0.21
C THR A 517 14.90 -6.96 1.54
N PRO A 518 13.72 -7.58 1.54
CA PRO A 518 13.12 -8.09 2.79
C PRO A 518 13.95 -9.22 3.39
N LEU A 519 14.02 -9.30 4.71
CA LEU A 519 14.73 -10.38 5.42
C LEU A 519 14.13 -11.74 5.04
N GLY A 520 15.00 -12.71 4.76
CA GLY A 520 14.62 -14.07 4.38
C GLY A 520 14.06 -14.24 2.97
N GLN A 521 14.03 -13.17 2.16
CA GLN A 521 13.64 -13.28 0.75
C GLN A 521 14.84 -13.44 -0.18
N ASP A 522 14.60 -14.16 -1.27
CA ASP A 522 15.55 -14.35 -2.35
C ASP A 522 15.86 -13.02 -3.05
N VAL A 523 17.12 -12.59 -2.94
CA VAL A 523 17.64 -11.36 -3.52
C VAL A 523 17.36 -11.29 -5.02
N ASN A 524 17.50 -12.42 -5.73
CA ASN A 524 17.31 -12.44 -7.19
C ASN A 524 15.85 -12.20 -7.58
N LYS A 525 14.90 -12.71 -6.78
CA LYS A 525 13.47 -12.46 -7.00
C LYS A 525 13.08 -11.02 -6.68
N VAL A 526 13.67 -10.43 -5.63
CA VAL A 526 13.40 -9.03 -5.26
C VAL A 526 13.93 -8.07 -6.33
N HIS A 527 15.10 -8.40 -6.90
CA HIS A 527 15.79 -7.55 -7.87
C HIS A 527 15.60 -8.00 -9.31
N ALA A 528 14.52 -8.74 -9.60
CA ALA A 528 14.18 -9.15 -10.94
C ALA A 528 13.86 -7.91 -11.83
N PRO A 529 14.28 -7.91 -13.11
CA PRO A 529 14.17 -6.73 -13.98
C PRO A 529 12.74 -6.23 -14.14
N GLU A 530 11.74 -7.11 -14.05
CA GLU A 530 10.31 -6.78 -14.18
C GLU A 530 9.87 -5.76 -13.12
N ALA A 531 10.43 -5.81 -11.90
CA ALA A 531 10.10 -4.84 -10.86
C ALA A 531 10.58 -3.43 -11.20
N TYR A 532 11.72 -3.31 -11.90
CA TYR A 532 12.28 -2.04 -12.32
C TYR A 532 11.59 -1.50 -13.57
N LEU A 533 11.16 -2.39 -14.47
CA LEU A 533 10.33 -2.06 -15.63
C LEU A 533 8.98 -1.48 -15.19
N GLU A 534 8.29 -2.11 -14.24
CA GLU A 534 7.03 -1.56 -13.71
C GLU A 534 7.21 -0.16 -13.10
N GLN A 535 8.28 0.08 -12.34
CA GLN A 535 8.56 1.41 -11.78
C GLN A 535 8.87 2.45 -12.86
N MET A 536 9.65 2.06 -13.88
CA MET A 536 9.94 2.92 -15.01
C MET A 536 8.67 3.26 -15.78
N GLU A 537 7.79 2.28 -16.00
CA GLU A 537 6.52 2.50 -16.69
C GLU A 537 5.61 3.48 -15.94
N VAL A 538 5.46 3.33 -14.61
CA VAL A 538 4.68 4.26 -13.78
C VAL A 538 5.17 5.70 -13.97
N GLN A 539 6.48 5.91 -13.92
CA GLN A 539 7.08 7.23 -14.10
C GLN A 539 6.90 7.74 -15.54
N THR A 540 7.15 6.91 -16.56
CA THR A 540 7.00 7.29 -17.97
C THR A 540 5.57 7.73 -18.27
N VAL A 541 4.57 6.99 -17.80
CA VAL A 541 3.15 7.35 -17.97
C VAL A 541 2.86 8.70 -17.31
N ALA A 542 3.34 8.92 -16.08
CA ALA A 542 3.14 10.19 -15.39
C ALA A 542 3.82 11.37 -16.11
N ALA A 543 5.06 11.19 -16.56
CA ALA A 543 5.82 12.20 -17.28
C ALA A 543 5.17 12.57 -18.62
N TYR A 544 4.73 11.57 -19.39
CA TYR A 544 4.02 11.82 -20.64
C TYR A 544 2.69 12.55 -20.41
N MET A 545 1.90 12.13 -19.42
CA MET A 545 0.65 12.82 -19.06
C MET A 545 0.91 14.28 -18.65
N ALA A 546 2.00 14.56 -17.94
CA ALA A 546 2.37 15.91 -17.53
C ALA A 546 2.78 16.80 -18.72
N GLU A 547 3.54 16.26 -19.67
CA GLU A 547 3.87 16.96 -20.92
C GLU A 547 2.59 17.34 -21.70
N GLN A 548 1.66 16.39 -21.86
CA GLN A 548 0.39 16.64 -22.55
C GLN A 548 -0.49 17.66 -21.80
N PHE A 549 -0.47 17.64 -20.46
CA PHE A 549 -1.15 18.63 -19.64
C PHE A 549 -0.57 20.04 -19.82
N ASN A 550 0.76 20.19 -19.80
CA ASN A 550 1.44 21.47 -20.01
C ASN A 550 1.13 22.04 -21.41
N LEU A 551 1.14 21.18 -22.44
CA LEU A 551 0.77 21.56 -23.81
C LEU A 551 -0.69 22.03 -23.90
N GLU A 552 -1.63 21.38 -23.21
CA GLU A 552 -3.02 21.82 -23.21
C GLU A 552 -3.21 23.15 -22.48
N LEU A 553 -2.55 23.36 -21.35
CA LEU A 553 -2.57 24.64 -20.63
C LEU A 553 -2.06 25.80 -21.50
N ALA A 554 -0.95 25.58 -22.21
CA ALA A 554 -0.38 26.59 -23.12
C ALA A 554 -1.33 26.94 -24.28
N ARG A 555 -2.05 25.96 -24.84
CA ARG A 555 -2.97 26.17 -25.97
C ARG A 555 -4.22 26.98 -25.61
N ARG A 556 -4.73 26.86 -24.39
CA ARG A 556 -6.00 27.48 -23.99
C ARG A 556 -5.89 28.97 -23.64
N SER A 557 -4.74 29.59 -23.88
CA SER A 557 -4.45 30.99 -23.51
C SER A 557 -4.89 31.30 -22.08
N TYR A 558 -4.66 30.37 -21.15
CA TYR A 558 -4.90 30.65 -19.75
C TYR A 558 -3.90 31.73 -19.32
N THR A 559 -4.38 32.96 -19.15
CA THR A 559 -3.58 34.15 -18.84
C THR A 559 -3.29 34.30 -17.35
N GLY A 560 -3.65 33.32 -16.52
CA GLY A 560 -3.34 33.33 -15.09
C GLY A 560 -1.91 32.85 -14.82
N ASP A 561 -1.37 33.14 -13.64
CA ASP A 561 -0.11 32.55 -13.16
C ASP A 561 -0.31 31.03 -12.96
N TYR A 562 0.08 30.22 -13.96
CA TYR A 562 0.08 28.76 -13.84
C TYR A 562 1.49 28.22 -13.83
N LYS A 563 1.66 27.20 -12.99
CA LYS A 563 2.89 26.46 -12.81
C LYS A 563 2.90 25.28 -13.77
N THR A 564 4.06 24.91 -14.30
CA THR A 564 4.23 23.70 -15.10
C THR A 564 4.41 22.48 -14.21
N VAL A 565 4.03 21.31 -14.70
CA VAL A 565 4.20 20.04 -14.01
C VAL A 565 5.19 19.21 -14.79
N GLU A 566 6.31 18.85 -14.17
CA GLU A 566 7.37 18.05 -14.80
C GLU A 566 7.68 16.85 -13.92
N PHE A 567 7.89 15.69 -14.55
CA PHE A 567 8.40 14.51 -13.85
C PHE A 567 9.81 14.19 -14.30
N THR A 568 10.64 13.71 -13.37
CA THR A 568 11.92 13.12 -13.74
C THR A 568 11.68 11.96 -14.71
N GLN A 569 12.39 11.93 -15.83
CA GLN A 569 12.39 10.74 -16.68
C GLN A 569 13.25 9.66 -16.01
N VAL A 570 12.71 8.44 -15.94
CA VAL A 570 13.39 7.28 -15.39
C VAL A 570 13.91 6.40 -16.51
N SER A 571 15.12 5.87 -16.31
CA SER A 571 15.68 4.79 -17.11
C SER A 571 16.09 3.64 -16.20
N ILE A 572 16.23 2.44 -16.74
CA ILE A 572 16.89 1.33 -16.06
C ILE A 572 18.36 1.35 -16.41
N ILE A 573 19.20 1.27 -15.39
CA ILE A 573 20.63 1.02 -15.51
C ILE A 573 20.91 -0.40 -15.05
N ALA A 574 21.47 -1.21 -15.94
CA ALA A 574 21.91 -2.57 -15.67
C ALA A 574 23.44 -2.63 -15.68
N VAL A 575 24.03 -2.95 -14.53
CA VAL A 575 25.49 -3.00 -14.33
C VAL A 575 25.94 -4.44 -14.10
N GLY A 576 27.00 -4.86 -14.79
CA GLY A 576 27.52 -6.24 -14.75
C GLY A 576 26.82 -7.19 -15.71
N SER A 577 27.22 -8.46 -15.71
CA SER A 577 26.80 -9.46 -16.69
C SER A 577 26.21 -10.73 -16.08
N GLY A 578 25.31 -11.38 -16.83
CA GLY A 578 24.70 -12.66 -16.48
C GLY A 578 23.95 -12.61 -15.15
N SER A 579 24.17 -13.62 -14.30
CA SER A 579 23.54 -13.72 -12.98
C SER A 579 24.01 -12.67 -11.96
N LYS A 580 25.03 -11.87 -12.29
CA LYS A 580 25.56 -10.80 -11.43
C LYS A 580 25.03 -9.42 -11.81
N THR A 581 24.20 -9.32 -12.83
CA THR A 581 23.64 -8.03 -13.26
C THR A 581 22.80 -7.41 -12.15
N LYS A 582 23.07 -6.14 -11.85
CA LYS A 582 22.32 -5.34 -10.89
C LYS A 582 21.52 -4.29 -11.64
N TYR A 583 20.23 -4.21 -11.33
CA TYR A 583 19.32 -3.24 -11.90
C TYR A 583 19.05 -2.08 -10.94
N TYR A 584 18.91 -0.89 -11.52
CA TYR A 584 18.54 0.33 -10.83
C TYR A 584 17.57 1.14 -11.68
N ASN A 585 16.63 1.84 -11.04
CA ASN A 585 15.92 2.95 -11.69
C ASN A 585 16.78 4.21 -11.53
N MET A 586 17.26 4.80 -12.62
CA MET A 586 18.05 6.02 -12.63
C MET A 586 17.18 7.22 -13.04
N GLU A 587 17.32 8.31 -12.32
CA GLU A 587 16.66 9.59 -12.58
C GLU A 587 17.55 10.77 -12.20
N ARG A 588 17.12 11.98 -12.58
CA ARG A 588 17.85 13.21 -12.25
C ARG A 588 17.87 13.46 -10.74
N TYR A 589 18.99 13.95 -10.23
CA TYR A 589 19.05 14.50 -8.88
C TYR A 589 18.23 15.79 -8.76
N LEU A 590 17.36 15.86 -7.76
CA LEU A 590 16.55 17.05 -7.47
C LEU A 590 17.08 17.72 -6.21
N GLN A 591 17.55 18.95 -6.33
CA GLN A 591 18.02 19.77 -5.22
C GLN A 591 16.90 20.71 -4.78
N GLY A 592 16.61 20.77 -3.48
CA GLY A 592 15.63 21.72 -2.92
C GLY A 592 14.82 21.17 -1.76
N LYS A 593 13.88 21.97 -1.26
CA LYS A 593 12.93 21.56 -0.23
C LYS A 593 12.01 20.48 -0.80
N TRP A 594 12.08 19.28 -0.26
CA TRP A 594 11.20 18.19 -0.63
C TRP A 594 9.79 18.40 -0.06
N ILE A 595 8.77 18.36 -0.93
CA ILE A 595 7.36 18.55 -0.55
C ILE A 595 6.53 17.41 -1.13
N ARG A 596 5.69 16.81 -0.29
CA ARG A 596 4.59 15.93 -0.73
C ARG A 596 3.31 16.75 -0.80
N TYR A 597 2.79 16.98 -1.99
CA TYR A 597 1.59 17.79 -2.24
C TYR A 597 0.31 16.97 -2.10
N THR A 598 0.35 15.75 -2.61
CA THR A 598 -0.75 14.77 -2.51
C THR A 598 -0.18 13.40 -2.19
N ASN A 599 -1.04 12.46 -1.79
CA ASN A 599 -0.67 11.04 -1.70
C ASN A 599 -1.47 10.22 -2.72
N ASN A 600 -1.30 8.90 -2.69
CA ASN A 600 -2.05 7.97 -3.55
C ASN A 600 -3.47 7.65 -3.03
N LEU A 601 -4.04 8.46 -2.13
CA LEU A 601 -5.45 8.40 -1.72
C LEU A 601 -6.12 9.77 -1.84
N ASN A 602 -6.30 10.47 -0.72
CA ASN A 602 -7.03 11.74 -0.65
C ASN A 602 -6.33 12.78 0.23
N TYR A 603 -5.02 12.62 0.44
CA TYR A 603 -4.24 13.64 1.12
C TYR A 603 -4.13 14.87 0.24
N VAL A 604 -4.30 16.03 0.87
CA VAL A 604 -4.00 17.32 0.30
C VAL A 604 -3.16 18.09 1.30
N ASN A 605 -1.97 18.51 0.90
CA ASN A 605 -1.18 19.45 1.69
C ASN A 605 -1.84 20.83 1.60
N THR A 606 -2.53 21.23 2.68
CA THR A 606 -3.24 22.51 2.73
C THR A 606 -2.34 23.71 3.03
N GLU A 607 -1.15 23.47 3.59
CA GLU A 607 -0.17 24.51 3.90
C GLU A 607 0.61 24.93 2.65
N GLU A 608 1.06 23.93 1.87
CA GLU A 608 1.76 24.11 0.59
C GLU A 608 0.80 23.74 -0.58
N TYR A 609 -0.41 24.31 -0.57
CA TYR A 609 -1.45 23.94 -1.53
C TYR A 609 -1.06 24.27 -2.99
N ALA A 610 -1.04 23.24 -3.84
CA ALA A 610 -0.63 23.35 -5.24
C ALA A 610 -1.80 23.14 -6.20
N ALA A 611 -2.55 24.21 -6.52
CA ALA A 611 -3.74 24.16 -7.38
C ALA A 611 -3.50 23.44 -8.73
N THR A 612 -2.37 23.72 -9.40
CA THR A 612 -1.98 23.05 -10.65
C THR A 612 -1.90 21.54 -10.49
N LEU A 613 -1.32 21.04 -9.40
CA LEU A 613 -1.13 19.61 -9.17
C LEU A 613 -2.46 18.89 -8.93
N HIS A 614 -3.40 19.53 -8.23
CA HIS A 614 -4.77 19.00 -8.10
C HIS A 614 -5.51 18.97 -9.44
N ALA A 615 -5.35 20.02 -10.25
CA ALA A 615 -5.95 20.08 -11.58
C ALA A 615 -5.32 19.03 -12.51
N PHE A 616 -4.02 18.79 -12.40
CA PHE A 616 -3.31 17.75 -13.14
C PHE A 616 -3.88 16.36 -12.84
N SER A 617 -3.95 15.95 -11.56
CA SER A 617 -4.55 14.65 -11.19
C SER A 617 -5.98 14.51 -11.72
N HIS A 618 -6.82 15.54 -11.59
CA HIS A 618 -8.17 15.52 -12.14
C HIS A 618 -8.17 15.42 -13.68
N TRP A 619 -7.34 16.20 -14.36
CA TRP A 619 -7.20 16.17 -15.81
C TRP A 619 -6.79 14.79 -16.32
N THR A 620 -5.87 14.09 -15.63
CA THR A 620 -5.48 12.73 -16.03
C THR A 620 -6.66 11.74 -15.97
N TYR A 621 -7.53 11.89 -14.97
CA TYR A 621 -8.75 11.08 -14.84
C TYR A 621 -9.80 11.43 -15.90
N ASP A 622 -10.03 12.72 -16.14
CA ASP A 622 -11.01 13.21 -17.12
C ASP A 622 -10.62 12.80 -18.55
N ARG A 623 -9.38 13.09 -18.97
CA ARG A 623 -8.88 12.78 -20.32
C ARG A 623 -8.85 11.29 -20.61
N SER A 624 -8.50 10.48 -19.61
CA SER A 624 -8.50 9.03 -19.75
C SER A 624 -9.87 8.38 -19.59
N LYS A 625 -10.93 9.17 -19.34
CA LYS A 625 -12.31 8.70 -19.07
C LYS A 625 -12.35 7.68 -17.91
N GLY A 626 -11.56 7.96 -16.87
CA GLY A 626 -11.40 7.12 -15.69
C GLY A 626 -10.63 5.82 -15.92
N LEU A 627 -9.85 5.71 -17.00
CA LEU A 627 -8.94 4.58 -17.21
C LEU A 627 -7.77 4.62 -16.23
N LEU A 628 -7.23 5.83 -15.97
CA LEU A 628 -6.13 6.04 -15.05
C LEU A 628 -6.23 7.38 -14.29
N MET A 629 -5.46 7.52 -13.22
CA MET A 629 -5.22 8.78 -12.52
C MET A 629 -3.80 8.82 -11.97
N VAL A 630 -3.09 9.91 -12.22
CA VAL A 630 -1.77 10.16 -11.62
C VAL A 630 -1.94 10.86 -10.27
N THR A 631 -1.32 10.32 -9.23
CA THR A 631 -1.41 10.75 -7.82
C THR A 631 -0.03 10.61 -7.13
N ASP A 632 0.02 10.80 -5.81
CA ASP A 632 1.27 10.83 -5.01
C ASP A 632 2.29 11.85 -5.55
N LEU A 633 1.79 13.07 -5.79
CA LEU A 633 2.58 14.15 -6.35
C LEU A 633 3.51 14.71 -5.28
N GLN A 634 4.81 14.45 -5.44
CA GLN A 634 5.88 14.85 -4.52
C GLN A 634 7.16 15.20 -5.29
N GLY A 635 7.94 16.13 -4.75
CA GLY A 635 9.21 16.55 -5.34
C GLY A 635 9.64 17.93 -4.85
N VAL A 636 10.27 18.70 -5.73
CA VAL A 636 10.74 20.07 -5.45
C VAL A 636 10.00 21.07 -6.32
N LYS A 637 9.84 22.29 -5.81
CA LYS A 637 9.33 23.42 -6.60
C LYS A 637 10.49 24.34 -6.90
N ASP A 638 10.68 24.62 -8.18
CA ASP A 638 11.69 25.56 -8.66
C ASP A 638 11.25 27.01 -8.45
N GLU A 639 12.20 27.94 -8.46
CA GLU A 639 11.96 29.38 -8.42
C GLU A 639 11.18 29.82 -9.67
N ASP A 640 11.42 29.16 -10.81
CA ASP A 640 10.78 29.39 -12.11
C ASP A 640 9.36 28.80 -12.23
N ASN A 641 8.62 28.70 -11.12
CA ASN A 641 7.23 28.22 -11.09
C ASN A 641 7.02 26.80 -11.67
N THR A 642 8.05 25.95 -11.72
CA THR A 642 7.94 24.56 -12.17
C THR A 642 7.86 23.60 -10.98
N PHE A 643 6.94 22.64 -11.02
CA PHE A 643 6.95 21.50 -10.09
C PHE A 643 7.76 20.35 -10.70
N TRP A 644 8.92 20.06 -10.13
CA TRP A 644 9.73 18.89 -10.48
C TRP A 644 9.39 17.73 -9.56
N LEU A 645 8.69 16.74 -10.10
CA LEU A 645 8.12 15.62 -9.36
C LEU A 645 8.84 14.30 -9.66
N CYS A 646 8.78 13.37 -8.71
CA CYS A 646 9.18 11.98 -8.95
C CYS A 646 8.44 11.00 -8.04
N ASP A 647 8.59 9.70 -8.33
CA ASP A 647 7.90 8.61 -7.63
C ASP A 647 6.37 8.79 -7.52
N PRO A 648 5.65 9.04 -8.63
CA PRO A 648 4.21 9.12 -8.61
C PRO A 648 3.57 7.75 -8.36
N ALA A 649 2.29 7.77 -8.04
CA ALA A 649 1.41 6.62 -8.14
C ALA A 649 0.48 6.78 -9.33
N VAL A 650 0.35 5.73 -10.14
CA VAL A 650 -0.66 5.66 -11.20
C VAL A 650 -1.72 4.64 -10.80
N HIS A 651 -2.91 5.14 -10.46
CA HIS A 651 -4.09 4.28 -10.35
C HIS A 651 -4.57 3.96 -11.75
N CYS A 652 -4.90 2.70 -12.05
CA CYS A 652 -5.55 2.33 -13.31
C CYS A 652 -6.57 1.21 -13.11
N LYS A 653 -7.48 1.04 -14.08
CA LYS A 653 -8.54 0.02 -14.01
C LYS A 653 -8.01 -1.40 -13.82
N ASP A 654 -6.87 -1.71 -14.44
CA ASP A 654 -6.18 -2.98 -14.23
C ASP A 654 -5.29 -2.90 -12.99
N VAL A 655 -5.85 -3.25 -11.83
CA VAL A 655 -5.12 -3.24 -10.55
C VAL A 655 -4.02 -4.30 -10.43
N LEU A 656 -3.88 -5.18 -11.42
CA LEU A 656 -2.75 -6.11 -11.51
C LEU A 656 -1.56 -5.48 -12.23
N ARG A 657 -1.78 -4.41 -13.00
CA ARG A 657 -0.68 -3.59 -13.52
C ARG A 657 -0.03 -2.83 -12.37
N TYR A 658 1.30 -2.79 -12.36
CA TYR A 658 2.09 -2.18 -11.28
C TYR A 658 1.97 -2.89 -9.92
N GLU A 659 1.63 -4.18 -9.89
CA GLU A 659 1.46 -4.91 -8.64
C GLU A 659 2.73 -4.90 -7.76
N ARG A 660 3.92 -4.90 -8.36
CA ARG A 660 5.19 -4.87 -7.60
C ARG A 660 5.49 -3.48 -7.03
N THR A 661 4.95 -2.41 -7.63
CA THR A 661 5.09 -1.03 -7.12
C THR A 661 4.20 -0.77 -5.91
N ARG A 662 3.04 -1.45 -5.83
CA ARG A 662 2.09 -1.42 -4.69
C ARG A 662 1.43 -0.07 -4.45
N THR A 663 1.51 0.83 -5.42
CA THR A 663 0.91 2.16 -5.35
C THR A 663 -0.38 2.29 -6.14
N ASN A 664 -0.69 1.31 -7.02
CA ASN A 664 -1.95 1.24 -7.77
C ASN A 664 -3.09 0.70 -6.89
N PHE A 665 -3.99 1.60 -6.49
CA PHE A 665 -5.21 1.29 -5.75
C PHE A 665 -6.46 1.28 -6.62
N GLY A 666 -6.28 1.35 -7.94
CA GLY A 666 -7.34 1.27 -8.93
C GLY A 666 -8.48 2.25 -8.73
N GLU A 667 -9.67 1.83 -9.14
CA GLU A 667 -10.89 2.60 -9.00
C GLU A 667 -11.19 3.04 -7.55
N PRO A 668 -10.98 2.21 -6.50
CA PRO A 668 -11.08 2.67 -5.12
C PRO A 668 -10.22 3.90 -4.81
N GLY A 669 -8.95 3.91 -5.25
CA GLY A 669 -8.04 5.04 -5.07
C GLY A 669 -8.51 6.28 -5.83
N MET A 670 -8.87 6.12 -7.11
CA MET A 670 -9.40 7.23 -7.94
C MET A 670 -10.65 7.84 -7.32
N LYS A 671 -11.60 7.00 -6.88
CA LYS A 671 -12.86 7.45 -6.27
C LYS A 671 -12.60 8.29 -5.02
N ARG A 672 -11.63 7.91 -4.19
CA ARG A 672 -11.26 8.68 -3.00
C ARG A 672 -10.76 10.08 -3.35
N PHE A 673 -9.86 10.19 -4.32
CA PHE A 673 -9.40 11.49 -4.79
C PHE A 673 -10.57 12.34 -5.30
N ILE A 674 -11.42 11.78 -6.17
CA ILE A 674 -12.57 12.47 -6.78
C ILE A 674 -13.57 12.98 -5.73
N GLN A 675 -13.84 12.18 -4.69
CA GLN A 675 -14.74 12.55 -3.59
C GLN A 675 -14.24 13.73 -2.76
N SER A 676 -12.93 13.88 -2.60
CA SER A 676 -12.32 15.00 -1.85
C SER A 676 -11.92 16.18 -2.74
N HIS A 677 -11.82 15.98 -4.05
CA HIS A 677 -11.35 16.99 -4.98
C HIS A 677 -12.37 18.11 -5.15
N HIS A 678 -11.88 19.35 -5.08
CA HIS A 678 -12.65 20.55 -5.38
C HIS A 678 -12.04 21.20 -6.61
N CYS A 679 -12.83 21.34 -7.69
CA CYS A 679 -12.34 21.97 -8.91
C CYS A 679 -11.91 23.43 -8.64
N ASN A 680 -10.66 23.72 -8.94
CA ASN A 680 -10.13 25.09 -8.90
C ASN A 680 -10.28 25.78 -10.27
N ASN A 681 -9.77 27.01 -10.38
CA ASN A 681 -9.79 27.82 -11.60
C ASN A 681 -9.11 27.14 -12.80
N ILE A 682 -8.06 26.34 -12.58
CA ILE A 682 -7.38 25.59 -13.64
C ILE A 682 -8.26 24.43 -14.13
N CYS A 683 -8.91 23.71 -13.23
CA CYS A 683 -9.90 22.69 -13.63
C CYS A 683 -11.02 23.30 -14.49
N GLN A 684 -11.47 24.50 -14.13
CA GLN A 684 -12.53 25.21 -14.84
C GLN A 684 -12.07 25.70 -16.22
N SER A 685 -10.85 26.23 -16.35
CA SER A 685 -10.31 26.69 -17.63
C SER A 685 -10.06 25.54 -18.62
N LEU A 686 -9.68 24.36 -18.09
CA LEU A 686 -9.57 23.12 -18.85
C LEU A 686 -10.93 22.50 -19.21
N GLY A 687 -12.03 23.01 -18.67
CA GLY A 687 -13.38 22.51 -18.92
C GLY A 687 -13.59 21.08 -18.41
N LEU A 688 -12.90 20.71 -17.32
CA LEU A 688 -13.00 19.37 -16.74
C LEU A 688 -14.40 19.11 -16.19
N VAL A 689 -14.87 17.85 -16.28
CA VAL A 689 -16.18 17.47 -15.75
C VAL A 689 -16.19 17.72 -14.24
N ARG A 690 -17.13 18.55 -13.77
CA ARG A 690 -17.27 18.80 -12.33
C ARG A 690 -17.61 17.49 -11.63
N THR A 691 -16.76 17.09 -10.69
CA THR A 691 -17.07 16.03 -9.75
C THR A 691 -18.26 16.50 -8.90
N LYS A 692 -19.39 15.78 -8.96
CA LYS A 692 -20.56 16.11 -8.13
C LYS A 692 -20.19 15.81 -6.67
N ASN A 693 -19.77 16.81 -5.90
CA ASN A 693 -19.59 16.64 -4.46
C ASN A 693 -20.91 16.85 -3.71
N VAL A 694 -21.13 15.98 -2.72
CA VAL A 694 -22.03 16.24 -1.60
C VAL A 694 -21.40 17.40 -0.81
N PRO A 695 -22.11 18.51 -0.54
CA PRO A 695 -21.53 19.67 0.11
C PRO A 695 -21.02 19.32 1.52
N MET A 696 -19.77 19.68 1.83
CA MET A 696 -19.35 19.84 3.22
C MET A 696 -20.20 20.95 3.84
N ALA A 697 -20.75 20.69 5.03
CA ALA A 697 -21.54 21.65 5.78
C ALA A 697 -20.78 22.98 5.84
N SER A 698 -21.40 24.03 5.29
CA SER A 698 -20.89 25.39 5.30
C SER A 698 -20.73 25.86 6.74
N GLY A 699 -19.48 25.89 7.22
CA GLY A 699 -19.13 26.68 8.38
C GLY A 699 -19.37 28.15 8.04
N THR A 700 -20.29 28.77 8.77
CA THR A 700 -20.61 30.20 8.70
C THR A 700 -19.34 31.01 8.87
N GLY A 701 -18.90 31.66 7.79
CA GLY A 701 -17.83 32.64 7.84
C GLY A 701 -18.29 33.87 8.59
N THR A 702 -17.70 34.11 9.75
CA THR A 702 -17.71 35.43 10.37
C THR A 702 -16.69 36.28 9.61
N GLN A 703 -17.17 37.24 8.83
CA GLN A 703 -16.34 38.35 8.33
C GLN A 703 -15.80 39.11 9.55
N LEU A 704 -14.49 39.26 9.63
CA LEU A 704 -13.85 40.30 10.45
C LEU A 704 -13.08 41.20 9.49
N THR A 705 -13.60 42.42 9.37
CA THR A 705 -12.89 43.64 9.00
C THR A 705 -11.67 43.88 9.88
#